data_AF-A0AB39LV02-F1
#
_entry.id   AF-A0AB39LV02-F1
#
_cell.length_a   1.000
_cell.length_b   1.000
_cell.length_c   1.000
_cell.angle_alpha   90.00
_cell.angle_beta   90.00
_cell.angle_gamma   90.00
#
_symmetry.space_group_name_H-M   'P 1'
#
loop_
_entity.id
_entity.type
_entity.pdbx_description
1 polymer ?
#
loop_
_entity_poly.entity_id
_entity_poly.type
_entity_poly.pdbx_seq_one_letter_code
_entity_poly.pdbx_strand_id
1 'polypeptide(L)'
;MDDNGFDWPAFLRRWRDEWVPSEEDAVELAEGDVTPDELRPVVAPASEAEVADAERRLGVRLPPSYRGFLLAGNGWRLHDDSIYQLGAAHEIGWFGDPFGLTPMYRESLDERSTEQEVLLAGMWERALQLETDSDMSYVLLDPGDTDEDGEWALYVYKGWSGEYPTRYPSFRAYMQRRYESFHAERAPLPDFVNETTRARDADVERAREEALSGRWEAARDLLAVAKRYGRPGAWGMLGQLDVLTQGVRSGSYFGGLVADPRCADELVPVMALAHALQCLPGRPERPFALGAETGDAIRAAADGILARVRDGSYRYAPDGDFGQAVAEAREAARWGDTDGAWRVIRAALPSWTPPAPGLLAPLGLLADPVLGPVVTRERGRELLATPRAGRPGAVPEPVPDLDPPGLSWVAESGRWNAPYGSWRCLWVEGVEPEALPGLVGQGQGQGQDEAVGLTAPPVRPDGWFPHDVRRPGDDSAPWEDRAVVAVGRAGAAGGGTGSGWAFGFDPAARTHGPGRLFVSPAAEASRGGGRAVVLWIRRGRDDASAMFHLSVAERGAELFAYTLRGTDVERSGTVPEGLDPERVLSGADDGERERRLLVAVQDAYGLSLPRHALVEGILPELTTRSWNRAPREGEVFSYATVTGGRPRT
;
A
#
# COMPACT_ATOMS: atom_id res chain seq x y z
N MET A 1 22.23 -46.20 -0.96
CA MET A 1 21.95 -45.92 0.47
C MET A 1 21.68 -44.44 0.46
N ASP A 2 20.46 -44.09 0.07
CA ASP A 2 20.06 -42.71 -0.14
C ASP A 2 19.21 -42.35 1.05
N ASP A 3 19.89 -41.89 2.09
CA ASP A 3 19.31 -41.40 3.33
C ASP A 3 18.69 -40.03 3.04
N ASN A 4 17.46 -40.06 2.51
CA ASN A 4 16.64 -38.86 2.32
C ASN A 4 16.27 -38.36 3.71
N GLY A 5 17.16 -37.56 4.32
CA GLY A 5 17.38 -37.35 5.76
C GLY A 5 16.25 -36.76 6.61
N PHE A 6 14.99 -37.07 6.32
CA PHE A 6 13.84 -36.80 7.17
C PHE A 6 13.50 -38.02 8.04
N ASP A 7 13.61 -37.85 9.36
CA ASP A 7 13.29 -38.89 10.34
C ASP A 7 11.76 -39.03 10.51
N TRP A 8 11.14 -39.79 9.59
CA TRP A 8 9.72 -40.14 9.66
C TRP A 8 9.32 -40.78 11.00
N PRO A 9 10.05 -41.78 11.55
CA PRO A 9 9.74 -42.36 12.86
C PRO A 9 9.69 -41.34 14.00
N ALA A 10 10.63 -40.39 14.05
CA ALA A 10 10.61 -39.34 15.07
C ALA A 10 9.48 -38.32 14.84
N PHE A 11 9.21 -37.94 13.60
CA PHE A 11 8.12 -37.02 13.26
C PHE A 11 6.74 -37.60 13.64
N LEU A 12 6.44 -38.82 13.22
CA LEU A 12 5.16 -39.46 13.51
C LEU A 12 4.97 -39.74 15.01
N ARG A 13 6.02 -40.21 15.71
CA ARG A 13 5.95 -40.37 17.18
C ARG A 13 5.63 -39.05 17.87
N ARG A 14 6.32 -37.97 17.51
CA ARG A 14 6.07 -36.65 18.09
C ARG A 14 4.63 -36.19 17.87
N TRP A 15 4.12 -36.30 16.64
CA TRP A 15 2.73 -35.94 16.36
C TRP A 15 1.75 -36.77 17.19
N ARG A 16 1.94 -38.08 17.29
CA ARG A 16 1.11 -38.95 18.14
C ARG A 16 1.19 -38.56 19.62
N ASP A 17 2.39 -38.29 20.12
CA ASP A 17 2.61 -37.99 21.53
C ASP A 17 2.05 -36.59 21.92
N GLU A 18 1.99 -35.67 20.95
CA GLU A 18 1.38 -34.33 21.09
C GLU A 18 -0.13 -34.33 20.80
N TRP A 19 -0.70 -35.44 20.31
CA TRP A 19 -2.11 -35.50 19.91
C TRP A 19 -3.05 -35.29 21.09
N VAL A 20 -4.03 -34.40 20.90
CA VAL A 20 -5.16 -34.15 21.80
C VAL A 20 -6.44 -34.02 20.96
N PRO A 21 -7.64 -34.31 21.51
CA PRO A 21 -8.89 -34.09 20.79
C PRO A 21 -9.10 -32.60 20.45
N SER A 22 -9.67 -32.32 19.28
CA SER A 22 -10.25 -31.01 18.95
C SER A 22 -11.54 -30.75 19.76
N GLU A 23 -12.14 -29.56 19.62
CA GLU A 23 -13.46 -29.31 20.24
C GLU A 23 -14.55 -30.22 19.67
N GLU A 24 -14.51 -30.50 18.36
CA GLU A 24 -15.43 -31.42 17.68
C GLU A 24 -15.22 -32.85 18.18
N ASP A 25 -13.96 -33.32 18.24
CA ASP A 25 -13.61 -34.63 18.78
C ASP A 25 -14.08 -34.77 20.24
N ALA A 26 -14.01 -33.69 21.03
CA ALA A 26 -14.45 -33.68 22.43
C ALA A 26 -15.97 -33.85 22.57
N VAL A 27 -16.76 -33.34 21.61
CA VAL A 27 -18.21 -33.55 21.56
C VAL A 27 -18.50 -35.03 21.27
N GLU A 28 -17.87 -35.61 20.25
CA GLU A 28 -18.06 -37.03 19.90
C GLU A 28 -17.66 -37.97 21.06
N LEU A 29 -16.55 -37.67 21.74
CA LEU A 29 -16.10 -38.40 22.93
C LEU A 29 -17.10 -38.30 24.09
N ALA A 30 -17.76 -37.15 24.27
CA ALA A 30 -18.75 -36.94 25.31
C ALA A 30 -20.08 -37.64 25.00
N GLU A 31 -20.44 -37.77 23.72
CA GLU A 31 -21.59 -38.53 23.25
C GLU A 31 -21.37 -40.05 23.34
N GLY A 32 -20.10 -40.49 23.39
CA GLY A 32 -19.70 -41.87 23.61
C GLY A 32 -19.65 -42.71 22.32
N ASP A 33 -19.65 -42.05 21.17
CA ASP A 33 -19.62 -42.69 19.85
C ASP A 33 -18.23 -43.23 19.48
N VAL A 34 -17.18 -42.68 20.10
CA VAL A 34 -15.77 -43.03 19.87
C VAL A 34 -14.97 -43.00 21.17
N THR A 35 -13.91 -43.79 21.25
CA THR A 35 -12.99 -43.79 22.39
C THR A 35 -11.70 -42.98 22.12
N PRO A 36 -11.01 -42.46 23.16
CA PRO A 36 -9.76 -41.72 22.97
C PRO A 36 -8.66 -42.53 22.24
N ASP A 37 -8.62 -43.85 22.44
CA ASP A 37 -7.64 -44.71 21.77
C ASP A 37 -7.97 -44.94 20.28
N GLU A 38 -9.25 -44.84 19.90
CA GLU A 38 -9.68 -44.92 18.49
C GLU A 38 -9.37 -43.63 17.72
N LEU A 39 -9.34 -42.48 18.40
CA LEU A 39 -9.01 -41.18 17.79
C LEU A 39 -7.50 -40.93 17.67
N ARG A 40 -6.66 -41.67 18.42
CA ARG A 40 -5.21 -41.49 18.36
C ARG A 40 -4.62 -42.10 17.08
N PRO A 41 -3.70 -41.41 16.38
CA PRO A 41 -3.08 -41.95 15.17
C PRO A 41 -2.34 -43.29 15.41
N VAL A 42 -2.62 -44.28 14.57
CA VAL A 42 -2.00 -45.62 14.61
C VAL A 42 -0.60 -45.58 13.96
N VAL A 43 0.40 -46.21 14.57
CA VAL A 43 1.82 -46.14 14.16
C VAL A 43 2.45 -47.53 14.00
N ALA A 44 1.71 -48.51 13.50
CA ALA A 44 2.33 -49.79 13.13
C ALA A 44 3.04 -49.60 11.78
N PRO A 45 4.39 -49.70 11.70
CA PRO A 45 5.11 -49.55 10.44
C PRO A 45 4.82 -50.72 9.49
N ALA A 46 4.84 -50.46 8.19
CA ALA A 46 4.84 -51.51 7.19
C ALA A 46 6.22 -52.17 7.15
N SER A 47 6.24 -53.48 6.93
CA SER A 47 7.46 -54.17 6.55
C SER A 47 7.86 -53.81 5.12
N GLU A 48 9.15 -53.90 4.81
CA GLU A 48 9.66 -53.75 3.43
C GLU A 48 8.96 -54.71 2.45
N ALA A 49 8.52 -55.88 2.92
CA ALA A 49 7.80 -56.84 2.10
C ALA A 49 6.40 -56.35 1.70
N GLU A 50 5.68 -55.70 2.62
CA GLU A 50 4.36 -55.13 2.38
C GLU A 50 4.43 -53.93 1.42
N VAL A 51 5.41 -53.04 1.62
CA VAL A 51 5.62 -51.90 0.72
C VAL A 51 6.04 -52.37 -0.67
N ALA A 52 6.95 -53.34 -0.76
CA ALA A 52 7.34 -53.92 -2.04
C ALA A 52 6.17 -54.66 -2.72
N ASP A 53 5.23 -55.22 -1.96
CA ASP A 53 4.03 -55.84 -2.53
C ASP A 53 3.08 -54.79 -3.11
N ALA A 54 2.88 -53.68 -2.41
CA ALA A 54 2.12 -52.54 -2.92
C ALA A 54 2.73 -51.99 -4.22
N GLU A 55 4.05 -51.80 -4.28
CA GLU A 55 4.76 -51.36 -5.49
C GLU A 55 4.60 -52.36 -6.66
N ARG A 56 4.70 -53.66 -6.38
CA ARG A 56 4.45 -54.69 -7.41
C ARG A 56 3.01 -54.66 -7.91
N ARG A 57 2.04 -54.49 -7.02
CA ARG A 57 0.60 -54.42 -7.33
C ARG A 57 0.27 -53.18 -8.17
N LEU A 58 0.87 -52.04 -7.84
CA LEU A 58 0.65 -50.77 -8.53
C LEU A 58 1.48 -50.65 -9.82
N GLY A 59 2.54 -51.45 -9.97
CA GLY A 59 3.41 -51.46 -11.15
C GLY A 59 4.43 -50.31 -11.18
N VAL A 60 4.60 -49.61 -10.06
CA VAL A 60 5.46 -48.42 -9.91
C VAL A 60 6.20 -48.48 -8.59
N ARG A 61 7.39 -47.86 -8.54
CA ARG A 61 8.07 -47.61 -7.27
C ARG A 61 7.48 -46.36 -6.63
N LEU A 62 7.11 -46.42 -5.35
CA LEU A 62 6.54 -45.26 -4.65
C LEU A 62 7.60 -44.17 -4.46
N PRO A 63 7.21 -42.89 -4.42
CA PRO A 63 8.15 -41.80 -4.22
C PRO A 63 8.81 -41.91 -2.84
N PRO A 64 10.08 -41.47 -2.69
CA PRO A 64 10.89 -41.74 -1.50
C PRO A 64 10.20 -41.34 -0.19
N SER A 65 9.55 -40.18 -0.14
CA SER A 65 8.90 -39.69 1.07
C SER A 65 7.68 -40.52 1.47
N TYR A 66 6.85 -40.95 0.51
CA TYR A 66 5.69 -41.78 0.80
C TYR A 66 6.09 -43.21 1.19
N ARG A 67 7.12 -43.76 0.54
CA ARG A 67 7.72 -45.04 0.94
C ARG A 67 8.25 -44.98 2.38
N GLY A 68 9.00 -43.92 2.72
CA GLY A 68 9.54 -43.69 4.06
C GLY A 68 8.46 -43.53 5.13
N PHE A 69 7.35 -42.87 4.78
CA PHE A 69 6.17 -42.79 5.63
C PHE A 69 5.58 -44.17 5.92
N LEU A 70 5.30 -45.00 4.90
CA LEU A 70 4.73 -46.34 5.11
C LEU A 70 5.61 -47.23 5.99
N LEU A 71 6.93 -47.16 5.81
CA LEU A 71 7.91 -47.89 6.64
C LEU A 71 8.01 -47.37 8.08
N ALA A 72 7.49 -46.17 8.37
CA ALA A 72 7.42 -45.59 9.71
C ALA A 72 6.01 -45.70 10.33
N GLY A 73 4.96 -45.72 9.52
CA GLY A 73 3.56 -45.84 9.88
C GLY A 73 2.72 -46.25 8.67
N ASN A 74 2.11 -47.44 8.72
CA ASN A 74 1.36 -48.04 7.63
C ASN A 74 -0.09 -47.50 7.58
N GLY A 75 -0.23 -46.24 7.15
CA GLY A 75 -1.47 -45.48 7.24
C GLY A 75 -1.47 -44.51 8.40
N TRP A 76 -2.40 -43.55 8.39
CA TRP A 76 -2.47 -42.50 9.40
C TRP A 76 -3.89 -41.93 9.51
N ARG A 77 -4.38 -41.77 10.75
CA ARG A 77 -5.64 -41.06 11.00
C ARG A 77 -5.39 -39.56 11.07
N LEU A 78 -6.17 -38.84 10.30
CA LEU A 78 -6.15 -37.40 10.17
C LEU A 78 -7.51 -36.89 10.67
N HIS A 79 -7.56 -36.13 11.76
CA HIS A 79 -8.81 -35.50 12.20
C HIS A 79 -8.81 -34.05 11.73
N ASP A 80 -9.12 -33.83 10.45
CA ASP A 80 -9.22 -32.53 9.78
C ASP A 80 -10.57 -32.44 9.05
N ASP A 81 -10.86 -31.25 8.54
CA ASP A 81 -12.12 -30.81 7.95
C ASP A 81 -12.70 -31.67 6.80
N SER A 82 -11.96 -32.65 6.27
CA SER A 82 -12.40 -33.40 5.08
C SER A 82 -11.68 -34.72 4.77
N ILE A 83 -10.49 -34.98 5.35
CA ILE A 83 -9.75 -36.24 5.16
C ILE A 83 -9.55 -36.89 6.52
N TYR A 84 -10.13 -38.07 6.71
CA TYR A 84 -10.17 -38.79 7.99
C TYR A 84 -9.07 -39.85 8.13
N GLN A 85 -8.73 -40.54 7.03
CA GLN A 85 -7.74 -41.61 7.07
C GLN A 85 -6.94 -41.72 5.77
N LEU A 86 -5.61 -41.82 5.92
CA LEU A 86 -4.70 -42.30 4.89
C LEU A 86 -4.52 -43.80 5.02
N GLY A 87 -4.68 -44.52 3.90
CA GLY A 87 -4.66 -45.98 3.84
C GLY A 87 -3.28 -46.59 4.06
N ALA A 88 -3.29 -47.84 4.50
CA ALA A 88 -2.13 -48.70 4.52
C ALA A 88 -1.67 -49.07 3.10
N ALA A 89 -0.46 -49.60 2.97
CA ALA A 89 0.14 -49.98 1.69
C ALA A 89 -0.73 -50.95 0.84
N HIS A 90 -1.56 -51.77 1.48
CA HIS A 90 -2.45 -52.70 0.80
C HIS A 90 -3.81 -52.09 0.38
N GLU A 91 -4.16 -50.92 0.92
CA GLU A 91 -5.46 -50.25 0.71
C GLU A 91 -5.42 -49.22 -0.41
N ILE A 92 -4.25 -48.64 -0.70
CA ILE A 92 -4.09 -47.62 -1.75
C ILE A 92 -4.29 -48.18 -3.16
N GLY A 93 -4.71 -47.35 -4.11
CA GLY A 93 -5.01 -47.76 -5.48
C GLY A 93 -5.04 -46.59 -6.45
N TRP A 94 -5.09 -46.88 -7.76
CA TRP A 94 -5.23 -45.84 -8.78
C TRP A 94 -6.63 -45.21 -8.72
N PHE A 95 -6.69 -43.88 -8.76
CA PHE A 95 -7.96 -43.14 -8.70
C PHE A 95 -8.81 -43.41 -9.95
N GLY A 96 -8.19 -43.34 -11.13
CA GLY A 96 -8.82 -43.76 -12.40
C GLY A 96 -9.94 -42.84 -12.89
N ASP A 97 -9.95 -41.57 -12.45
CA ASP A 97 -10.93 -40.54 -12.82
C ASP A 97 -12.42 -40.99 -12.79
N PRO A 98 -12.94 -41.41 -11.63
CA PRO A 98 -14.28 -41.98 -11.53
C PRO A 98 -15.39 -40.95 -11.83
N PHE A 99 -15.07 -39.65 -11.81
CA PHE A 99 -16.01 -38.55 -12.03
C PHE A 99 -15.89 -37.92 -13.43
N GLY A 100 -14.95 -38.38 -14.26
CA GLY A 100 -14.74 -37.82 -15.59
C GLY A 100 -14.30 -36.35 -15.56
N LEU A 101 -13.40 -35.99 -14.64
CA LEU A 101 -12.84 -34.65 -14.50
C LEU A 101 -11.77 -34.38 -15.56
N THR A 102 -11.08 -35.41 -16.04
CA THR A 102 -10.01 -35.25 -17.03
C THR A 102 -10.49 -34.57 -18.32
N PRO A 103 -11.59 -34.99 -18.96
CA PRO A 103 -12.10 -34.29 -20.14
C PRO A 103 -12.44 -32.82 -19.86
N MET A 104 -13.08 -32.53 -18.71
CA MET A 104 -13.47 -31.16 -18.35
C MET A 104 -12.25 -30.23 -18.22
N TYR A 105 -11.19 -30.70 -17.57
CA TYR A 105 -9.96 -29.93 -17.42
C TYR A 105 -9.20 -29.80 -18.74
N ARG A 106 -9.15 -30.86 -19.56
CA ARG A 106 -8.52 -30.82 -20.89
C ARG A 106 -9.23 -29.86 -21.84
N GLU A 107 -10.56 -29.75 -21.78
CA GLU A 107 -11.34 -28.80 -22.58
C GLU A 107 -11.04 -27.33 -22.24
N SER A 108 -10.55 -27.08 -21.03
CA SER A 108 -10.18 -25.73 -20.57
C SER A 108 -8.76 -25.32 -20.98
N LEU A 109 -7.98 -26.24 -21.57
CA LEU A 109 -6.61 -25.96 -22.02
C LEU A 109 -6.61 -25.24 -23.37
N ASP A 110 -5.73 -24.25 -23.51
CA ASP A 110 -5.48 -23.52 -24.75
C ASP A 110 -3.96 -23.34 -24.99
N GLU A 111 -3.60 -22.63 -26.07
CA GLU A 111 -2.20 -22.39 -26.45
C GLU A 111 -1.39 -21.58 -25.41
N ARG A 112 -2.05 -20.97 -24.42
CA ARG A 112 -1.44 -20.18 -23.34
C ARG A 112 -1.42 -20.93 -22.01
N SER A 113 -1.96 -22.14 -21.95
CA SER A 113 -1.95 -22.94 -20.73
C SER A 113 -0.52 -23.24 -20.26
N THR A 114 -0.34 -23.11 -18.97
CA THR A 114 0.91 -23.42 -18.27
C THR A 114 1.14 -24.93 -18.19
N GLU A 115 2.39 -25.33 -18.01
CA GLU A 115 2.75 -26.73 -17.80
C GLU A 115 2.01 -27.33 -16.60
N GLN A 116 1.82 -26.55 -15.53
CA GLN A 116 1.08 -26.97 -14.35
C GLN A 116 -0.41 -27.25 -14.65
N GLU A 117 -1.04 -26.47 -15.53
CA GLU A 117 -2.44 -26.72 -15.94
C GLU A 117 -2.55 -28.00 -16.77
N VAL A 118 -1.58 -28.27 -17.64
CA VAL A 118 -1.51 -29.52 -18.42
C VAL A 118 -1.30 -30.72 -17.51
N LEU A 119 -0.38 -30.61 -16.53
CA LEU A 119 -0.14 -31.66 -15.53
C LEU A 119 -1.41 -31.94 -14.73
N LEU A 120 -2.05 -30.89 -14.18
CA LEU A 120 -3.30 -30.99 -13.43
C LEU A 120 -4.42 -31.64 -14.24
N ALA A 121 -4.58 -31.27 -15.51
CA ALA A 121 -5.61 -31.86 -16.36
C ALA A 121 -5.43 -33.38 -16.54
N GLY A 122 -4.19 -33.87 -16.65
CA GLY A 122 -3.92 -35.30 -16.78
C GLY A 122 -3.79 -36.06 -15.46
N MET A 123 -3.71 -35.37 -14.32
CA MET A 123 -3.51 -35.96 -12.98
C MET A 123 -4.64 -36.94 -12.63
N TRP A 124 -5.89 -36.60 -12.90
CA TRP A 124 -7.07 -37.37 -12.49
C TRP A 124 -7.08 -38.83 -12.99
N GLU A 125 -6.63 -39.09 -14.22
CA GLU A 125 -6.59 -40.44 -14.82
C GLU A 125 -5.46 -41.32 -14.23
N ARG A 126 -4.38 -40.70 -13.76
CA ARG A 126 -3.12 -41.38 -13.43
C ARG A 126 -2.70 -41.28 -11.98
N ALA A 127 -3.39 -40.49 -11.16
CA ALA A 127 -3.00 -40.29 -9.77
C ALA A 127 -3.33 -41.52 -8.91
N LEU A 128 -2.46 -41.75 -7.93
CA LEU A 128 -2.63 -42.74 -6.89
C LEU A 128 -3.45 -42.13 -5.75
N GLN A 129 -4.56 -42.77 -5.40
CA GLN A 129 -5.43 -42.39 -4.29
C GLN A 129 -4.84 -42.91 -2.97
N LEU A 130 -4.70 -42.02 -1.98
CA LEU A 130 -4.08 -42.34 -0.69
C LEU A 130 -5.08 -42.43 0.46
N GLU A 131 -6.17 -41.68 0.40
CA GLU A 131 -7.20 -41.66 1.43
C GLU A 131 -8.13 -42.87 1.32
N THR A 132 -8.55 -43.40 2.47
CA THR A 132 -9.55 -44.48 2.58
C THR A 132 -10.85 -44.01 3.20
N ASP A 133 -10.81 -42.88 3.92
CA ASP A 133 -11.96 -42.28 4.58
C ASP A 133 -11.87 -40.75 4.50
N SER A 134 -12.94 -40.12 4.01
CA SER A 134 -13.02 -38.69 3.72
C SER A 134 -14.46 -38.23 3.46
N ASP A 135 -14.72 -36.93 3.58
CA ASP A 135 -15.98 -36.30 3.15
C ASP A 135 -15.84 -35.76 1.72
N MET A 136 -16.00 -36.66 0.74
CA MET A 136 -15.90 -36.38 -0.70
C MET A 136 -14.64 -35.60 -1.09
N SER A 137 -13.52 -35.91 -0.42
CA SER A 137 -12.25 -35.24 -0.60
C SER A 137 -11.15 -36.24 -0.88
N TYR A 138 -10.25 -35.92 -1.80
CA TYR A 138 -9.32 -36.88 -2.40
C TYR A 138 -7.88 -36.41 -2.24
N VAL A 139 -7.00 -37.31 -1.81
CA VAL A 139 -5.56 -37.12 -1.67
C VAL A 139 -4.87 -37.93 -2.76
N LEU A 140 -4.47 -37.23 -3.82
CA LEU A 140 -4.07 -37.82 -5.09
C LEU A 140 -2.58 -37.56 -5.35
N LEU A 141 -1.78 -38.61 -5.45
CA LEU A 141 -0.34 -38.54 -5.69
C LEU A 141 -0.04 -38.82 -7.17
N ASP A 142 0.57 -37.87 -7.87
CA ASP A 142 0.68 -37.89 -9.33
C ASP A 142 2.08 -38.33 -9.83
N PRO A 143 2.24 -39.54 -10.39
CA PRO A 143 3.52 -39.97 -10.98
C PRO A 143 3.91 -39.19 -12.24
N GLY A 144 2.99 -38.47 -12.88
CA GLY A 144 3.28 -37.62 -14.03
C GLY A 144 3.85 -36.25 -13.67
N ASP A 145 3.75 -35.85 -12.41
CA ASP A 145 4.30 -34.61 -11.86
C ASP A 145 5.39 -34.94 -10.83
N THR A 146 6.57 -35.30 -11.36
CA THR A 146 7.72 -35.76 -10.58
C THR A 146 8.85 -34.74 -10.63
N ASP A 147 9.46 -34.45 -9.47
CA ASP A 147 10.62 -33.56 -9.38
C ASP A 147 11.97 -34.29 -9.57
N GLU A 148 13.07 -33.54 -9.48
CA GLU A 148 14.44 -34.06 -9.66
C GLU A 148 14.85 -35.10 -8.60
N ASP A 149 14.21 -35.07 -7.43
CA ASP A 149 14.46 -36.00 -6.31
C ASP A 149 13.63 -37.29 -6.44
N GLY A 150 12.79 -37.38 -7.47
CA GLY A 150 11.87 -38.50 -7.67
C GLY A 150 10.64 -38.44 -6.77
N GLU A 151 10.36 -37.29 -6.15
CA GLU A 151 9.13 -37.06 -5.41
C GLU A 151 7.98 -36.74 -6.36
N TRP A 152 6.79 -37.25 -6.03
CA TRP A 152 5.58 -36.99 -6.79
C TRP A 152 4.78 -35.89 -6.11
N ALA A 153 4.25 -34.96 -6.91
CA ALA A 153 3.33 -33.95 -6.42
C ALA A 153 2.05 -34.59 -5.85
N LEU A 154 1.54 -33.99 -4.78
CA LEU A 154 0.29 -34.42 -4.14
C LEU A 154 -0.77 -33.35 -4.33
N TYR A 155 -1.95 -33.75 -4.78
CA TYR A 155 -3.10 -32.90 -4.98
C TYR A 155 -4.18 -33.25 -3.96
N VAL A 156 -4.72 -32.23 -3.29
CA VAL A 156 -5.90 -32.38 -2.44
C VAL A 156 -7.09 -31.74 -3.15
N TYR A 157 -8.10 -32.54 -3.47
CA TYR A 157 -9.32 -32.07 -4.09
C TYR A 157 -10.51 -32.23 -3.14
N LYS A 158 -11.29 -31.17 -2.94
CA LYS A 158 -12.51 -31.19 -2.13
C LYS A 158 -13.72 -31.09 -3.05
N GLY A 159 -14.40 -32.20 -3.30
CA GLY A 159 -15.50 -32.29 -4.29
C GLY A 159 -16.68 -31.35 -4.01
N TRP A 160 -16.87 -30.95 -2.75
CA TRP A 160 -17.91 -30.04 -2.31
C TRP A 160 -17.53 -28.54 -2.39
N SER A 161 -16.25 -28.21 -2.54
CA SER A 161 -15.76 -26.81 -2.44
C SER A 161 -16.02 -25.98 -3.69
N GLY A 162 -16.09 -26.61 -4.87
CA GLY A 162 -16.07 -25.92 -6.16
C GLY A 162 -14.72 -25.29 -6.51
N GLU A 163 -13.68 -25.50 -5.69
CA GLU A 163 -12.32 -25.00 -5.92
C GLU A 163 -11.46 -25.98 -6.71
N TYR A 164 -10.38 -25.47 -7.31
CA TYR A 164 -9.35 -26.30 -7.95
C TYR A 164 -8.55 -27.10 -6.91
N PRO A 165 -8.00 -28.28 -7.26
CA PRO A 165 -7.16 -29.05 -6.36
C PRO A 165 -5.95 -28.26 -5.86
N THR A 166 -5.68 -28.34 -4.55
CA THR A 166 -4.49 -27.74 -3.95
C THR A 166 -3.29 -28.65 -4.18
N ARG A 167 -2.27 -28.16 -4.90
CA ARG A 167 -1.02 -28.89 -5.17
C ARG A 167 0.01 -28.68 -4.05
N TYR A 168 0.62 -29.77 -3.63
CA TYR A 168 1.80 -29.86 -2.78
C TYR A 168 2.95 -30.46 -3.59
N PRO A 169 4.21 -30.02 -3.37
CA PRO A 169 5.34 -30.53 -4.14
C PRO A 169 5.68 -32.00 -3.83
N SER A 170 5.31 -32.52 -2.66
CA SER A 170 5.53 -33.92 -2.29
C SER A 170 4.58 -34.37 -1.18
N PHE A 171 4.49 -35.70 -0.95
CA PHE A 171 3.76 -36.26 0.19
C PHE A 171 4.31 -35.75 1.53
N ARG A 172 5.63 -35.60 1.68
CA ARG A 172 6.24 -34.99 2.86
C ARG A 172 5.71 -33.58 3.11
N ALA A 173 5.68 -32.73 2.09
CA ALA A 173 5.22 -31.36 2.23
C ALA A 173 3.75 -31.30 2.67
N TYR A 174 2.91 -32.21 2.16
CA TYR A 174 1.54 -32.38 2.63
C TYR A 174 1.49 -32.78 4.11
N MET A 175 2.21 -33.82 4.53
CA MET A 175 2.20 -34.27 5.93
C MET A 175 2.71 -33.19 6.90
N GLN A 176 3.73 -32.41 6.52
CA GLN A 176 4.19 -31.27 7.30
C GLN A 176 3.10 -30.20 7.42
N ARG A 177 2.40 -29.89 6.32
CA ARG A 177 1.28 -28.95 6.36
C ARG A 177 0.15 -29.42 7.26
N ARG A 178 -0.18 -30.72 7.22
CA ARG A 178 -1.21 -31.30 8.08
C ARG A 178 -0.84 -31.25 9.55
N TYR A 179 0.44 -31.44 9.87
CA TYR A 179 0.94 -31.23 11.23
C TYR A 179 0.87 -29.76 11.67
N GLU A 180 1.20 -28.81 10.78
CA GLU A 180 1.01 -27.37 11.04
C GLU A 180 -0.47 -27.05 11.36
N SER A 181 -1.41 -27.53 10.51
CA SER A 181 -2.86 -27.32 10.71
C SER A 181 -3.37 -27.92 12.02
N PHE A 182 -2.95 -29.16 12.34
CA PHE A 182 -3.28 -29.81 13.61
C PHE A 182 -2.94 -28.92 14.81
N HIS A 183 -1.76 -28.29 14.81
CA HIS A 183 -1.35 -27.35 15.86
C HIS A 183 -2.15 -26.04 15.82
N ALA A 184 -2.45 -25.52 14.63
CA ALA A 184 -3.18 -24.27 14.47
C ALA A 184 -4.63 -24.36 14.96
N GLU A 185 -5.34 -25.45 14.64
CA GLU A 185 -6.70 -25.72 15.11
C GLU A 185 -6.78 -25.80 16.63
N ARG A 186 -5.73 -26.35 17.26
CA ARG A 186 -5.65 -26.54 18.72
C ARG A 186 -5.01 -25.35 19.44
N ALA A 187 -4.54 -24.34 18.72
CA ALA A 187 -3.92 -23.15 19.30
C ALA A 187 -4.86 -22.35 20.25
N PRO A 188 -6.19 -22.28 20.03
CA PRO A 188 -7.13 -21.64 20.96
C PRO A 188 -7.30 -22.40 22.28
N LEU A 189 -6.96 -23.70 22.33
CA LEU A 189 -7.13 -24.51 23.54
C LEU A 189 -6.14 -24.06 24.62
N PRO A 190 -6.61 -23.61 25.82
CA PRO A 190 -5.76 -22.97 26.83
C PRO A 190 -4.57 -23.82 27.31
N ASP A 191 -4.70 -25.15 27.29
CA ASP A 191 -3.71 -26.09 27.83
C ASP A 191 -2.87 -26.80 26.75
N PHE A 192 -2.98 -26.40 25.47
CA PHE A 192 -2.23 -27.02 24.37
C PHE A 192 -0.77 -26.53 24.30
N VAL A 193 0.03 -26.92 25.30
CA VAL A 193 1.43 -26.53 25.46
C VAL A 193 2.34 -27.76 25.42
N ASN A 194 3.08 -27.92 24.33
CA ASN A 194 4.03 -29.01 24.10
C ASN A 194 5.40 -28.45 23.66
N GLU A 195 6.35 -29.33 23.36
CA GLU A 195 7.69 -28.91 22.95
C GLU A 195 7.66 -28.09 21.65
N THR A 196 6.84 -28.51 20.68
CA THR A 196 6.69 -27.82 19.40
C THR A 196 6.10 -26.42 19.59
N THR A 197 5.03 -26.27 20.35
CA THR A 197 4.42 -24.96 20.59
C THR A 197 5.34 -24.02 21.35
N ARG A 198 6.06 -24.50 22.37
CA ARG A 198 7.11 -23.72 23.07
C ARG A 198 8.23 -23.28 22.13
N ALA A 199 8.68 -24.15 21.24
CA ALA A 199 9.70 -23.81 20.25
C ALA A 199 9.19 -22.76 19.25
N ARG A 200 7.92 -22.86 18.82
CA ARG A 200 7.32 -21.85 17.93
C ARG A 200 7.08 -20.51 18.64
N ASP A 201 6.73 -20.52 19.93
CA ASP A 201 6.59 -19.29 20.73
C ASP A 201 7.94 -18.59 20.92
N ALA A 202 9.00 -19.37 21.16
CA ALA A 202 10.38 -18.84 21.18
C ALA A 202 10.78 -18.25 19.82
N ASP A 203 10.32 -18.82 18.71
CA ASP A 203 10.52 -18.27 17.37
C ASP A 203 9.79 -16.93 17.18
N VAL A 204 8.57 -16.75 17.72
CA VAL A 204 7.85 -15.46 17.70
C VAL A 204 8.62 -14.39 18.48
N GLU A 205 9.09 -14.71 19.69
CA GLU A 205 9.90 -13.78 20.48
C GLU A 205 11.22 -13.44 19.80
N ARG A 206 11.90 -14.44 19.22
CA ARG A 206 13.10 -14.21 18.41
C ARG A 206 12.79 -13.31 17.22
N ALA A 207 11.70 -13.57 16.50
CA ALA A 207 11.32 -12.76 15.35
C ALA A 207 11.06 -11.30 15.72
N ARG A 208 10.43 -11.06 16.88
CA ARG A 208 10.26 -9.71 17.42
C ARG A 208 11.61 -9.01 17.64
N GLU A 209 12.56 -9.68 18.28
CA GLU A 209 13.90 -9.12 18.50
C GLU A 209 14.68 -8.90 17.20
N GLU A 210 14.57 -9.82 16.24
CA GLU A 210 15.13 -9.67 14.88
C GLU A 210 14.54 -8.45 14.16
N ALA A 211 13.21 -8.29 14.17
CA ALA A 211 12.52 -7.17 13.55
C ALA A 211 12.91 -5.82 14.15
N LEU A 212 13.00 -5.72 15.48
CA LEU A 212 13.40 -4.49 16.17
C LEU A 212 14.89 -4.16 15.97
N SER A 213 15.72 -5.17 15.72
CA SER A 213 17.15 -5.01 15.39
C SER A 213 17.42 -4.68 13.91
N GLY A 214 16.37 -4.52 13.09
CA GLY A 214 16.47 -4.23 11.66
C GLY A 214 16.55 -5.44 10.73
N ARG A 215 16.54 -6.68 11.26
CA ARG A 215 16.59 -7.93 10.46
C ARG A 215 15.19 -8.45 10.18
N TRP A 216 14.38 -7.62 9.53
CA TRP A 216 12.96 -7.87 9.35
C TRP A 216 12.64 -9.02 8.39
N GLU A 217 13.52 -9.35 7.44
CA GLU A 217 13.35 -10.53 6.56
C GLU A 217 13.47 -11.83 7.36
N ALA A 218 14.48 -11.93 8.25
CA ALA A 218 14.62 -13.07 9.14
C ALA A 218 13.43 -13.19 10.10
N ALA A 219 12.94 -12.05 10.61
CA ALA A 219 11.72 -12.01 11.41
C ALA A 219 10.49 -12.51 10.62
N ARG A 220 10.34 -12.07 9.37
CA ARG A 220 9.25 -12.48 8.47
C ARG A 220 9.24 -14.00 8.29
N ASP A 221 10.40 -14.62 8.07
CA ASP A 221 10.49 -16.08 7.87
C ASP A 221 10.06 -16.85 9.12
N LEU A 222 10.52 -16.43 10.29
CA LEU A 222 10.13 -17.02 11.58
C LEU A 222 8.62 -16.88 11.84
N LEU A 223 8.09 -15.67 11.64
CA LEU A 223 6.66 -15.38 11.82
C LEU A 223 5.79 -16.13 10.80
N ALA A 224 6.26 -16.30 9.57
CA ALA A 224 5.56 -17.04 8.53
C ALA A 224 5.42 -18.52 8.88
N VAL A 225 6.41 -19.12 9.55
CA VAL A 225 6.31 -20.48 10.10
C VAL A 225 5.39 -20.49 11.32
N ALA A 226 5.61 -19.63 12.32
CA ALA A 226 4.82 -19.60 13.54
C ALA A 226 3.32 -19.34 13.28
N LYS A 227 2.98 -18.51 12.29
CA LYS A 227 1.61 -18.27 11.83
C LYS A 227 0.91 -19.56 11.37
N ARG A 228 1.62 -20.48 10.71
CA ARG A 228 1.04 -21.75 10.23
C ARG A 228 0.68 -22.70 11.37
N TYR A 229 1.35 -22.57 12.52
CA TYR A 229 1.04 -23.29 13.76
C TYR A 229 0.00 -22.54 14.63
N GLY A 230 -0.61 -21.47 14.10
CA GLY A 230 -1.59 -20.66 14.83
C GLY A 230 -1.03 -19.93 16.05
N ARG A 231 0.29 -19.70 16.13
CA ARG A 231 0.89 -19.14 17.35
C ARG A 231 0.42 -17.71 17.64
N PRO A 232 0.13 -17.37 18.90
CA PRO A 232 -0.33 -16.04 19.29
C PRO A 232 0.62 -14.93 18.83
N GLY A 233 0.06 -13.81 18.37
CA GLY A 233 0.82 -12.63 17.92
C GLY A 233 1.52 -12.78 16.56
N ALA A 234 1.85 -13.99 16.11
CA ALA A 234 2.60 -14.22 14.88
C ALA A 234 1.91 -13.63 13.65
N TRP A 235 0.60 -13.86 13.54
CA TRP A 235 -0.21 -13.37 12.43
C TRP A 235 -0.24 -11.83 12.39
N GLY A 236 -0.48 -11.20 13.55
CA GLY A 236 -0.54 -9.75 13.66
C GLY A 236 0.81 -9.08 13.41
N MET A 237 1.90 -9.60 13.97
CA MET A 237 3.27 -9.12 13.73
C MET A 237 3.67 -9.25 12.27
N LEU A 238 3.38 -10.38 11.62
CA LEU A 238 3.65 -10.57 10.19
C LEU A 238 2.87 -9.56 9.34
N GLY A 239 1.62 -9.29 9.70
CA GLY A 239 0.79 -8.28 9.05
C GLY A 239 1.42 -6.88 9.07
N GLN A 240 2.12 -6.50 10.14
CA GLN A 240 2.82 -5.22 10.22
C GLN A 240 3.98 -5.13 9.22
N LEU A 241 4.77 -6.21 9.10
CA LEU A 241 5.85 -6.29 8.12
C LEU A 241 5.31 -6.25 6.69
N ASP A 242 4.22 -6.98 6.42
CA ASP A 242 3.58 -7.01 5.11
C ASP A 242 3.03 -5.64 4.70
N VAL A 243 2.39 -4.91 5.61
CA VAL A 243 1.84 -3.58 5.31
C VAL A 243 2.95 -2.58 4.92
N LEU A 244 4.06 -2.54 5.65
CA LEU A 244 5.16 -1.61 5.32
C LEU A 244 5.92 -2.00 4.03
N THR A 245 5.91 -3.30 3.68
CA THR A 245 6.63 -3.80 2.50
C THR A 245 5.78 -3.89 1.24
N GLN A 246 4.46 -3.92 1.36
CA GLN A 246 3.51 -4.07 0.24
C GLN A 246 2.53 -2.90 0.12
N GLY A 247 2.46 -2.02 1.11
CA GLY A 247 1.44 -0.98 1.23
C GLY A 247 0.18 -1.46 1.95
N VAL A 248 -0.68 -0.51 2.32
CA VAL A 248 -2.00 -0.80 2.91
C VAL A 248 -2.90 -1.38 1.82
N ARG A 249 -3.46 -2.58 2.05
CA ARG A 249 -4.30 -3.28 1.06
C ARG A 249 -5.71 -3.47 1.60
N SER A 250 -6.68 -3.63 0.71
CA SER A 250 -8.03 -4.04 1.10
C SER A 250 -7.95 -5.38 1.86
N GLY A 251 -8.25 -5.34 3.16
CA GLY A 251 -8.23 -6.53 4.03
C GLY A 251 -7.00 -6.63 4.94
N SER A 252 -6.15 -5.60 5.00
CA SER A 252 -5.14 -5.48 6.06
C SER A 252 -5.83 -5.61 7.43
N TYR A 253 -5.43 -6.63 8.17
CA TYR A 253 -5.97 -6.99 9.47
C TYR A 253 -4.77 -7.35 10.37
N PHE A 254 -4.91 -7.25 11.69
CA PHE A 254 -3.81 -7.59 12.64
C PHE A 254 -4.17 -8.67 13.70
N GLY A 255 -5.29 -9.37 13.54
CA GLY A 255 -5.66 -10.48 14.41
C GLY A 255 -5.99 -10.01 15.83
N GLY A 256 -5.78 -10.89 16.80
CA GLY A 256 -6.02 -10.60 18.22
C GLY A 256 -5.17 -9.46 18.80
N LEU A 257 -4.14 -8.95 18.10
CA LEU A 257 -3.36 -7.81 18.59
C LEU A 257 -4.22 -6.55 18.77
N VAL A 258 -5.28 -6.40 17.97
CA VAL A 258 -6.20 -5.25 18.02
C VAL A 258 -7.04 -5.25 19.32
N ALA A 259 -7.17 -6.41 19.98
CA ALA A 259 -7.87 -6.51 21.25
C ALA A 259 -7.08 -5.89 22.42
N ASP A 260 -5.77 -5.64 22.29
CA ASP A 260 -5.00 -4.86 23.27
C ASP A 260 -5.20 -3.35 22.99
N PRO A 261 -5.79 -2.58 23.92
CA PRO A 261 -6.01 -1.15 23.74
C PRO A 261 -4.72 -0.35 23.45
N ARG A 262 -3.55 -0.83 23.91
CA ARG A 262 -2.26 -0.18 23.65
C ARG A 262 -1.82 -0.29 22.19
N CYS A 263 -2.41 -1.21 21.42
CA CYS A 263 -2.17 -1.35 19.99
C CYS A 263 -3.11 -0.49 19.14
N ALA A 264 -4.17 0.09 19.73
CA ALA A 264 -5.25 0.71 18.98
C ALA A 264 -4.75 1.87 18.09
N ASP A 265 -3.94 2.76 18.63
CA ASP A 265 -3.43 3.95 17.92
C ASP A 265 -2.44 3.63 16.79
N GLU A 266 -1.91 2.40 16.74
CA GLU A 266 -0.99 1.95 15.69
C GLU A 266 -1.69 1.10 14.63
N LEU A 267 -2.59 0.20 15.04
CA LEU A 267 -3.17 -0.82 14.15
C LEU A 267 -4.52 -0.39 13.55
N VAL A 268 -5.40 0.21 14.36
CA VAL A 268 -6.75 0.58 13.94
C VAL A 268 -6.76 1.63 12.83
N PRO A 269 -5.91 2.68 12.83
CA PRO A 269 -5.86 3.66 11.75
C PRO A 269 -5.55 3.01 10.40
N VAL A 270 -4.61 2.05 10.36
CA VAL A 270 -4.28 1.32 9.14
C VAL A 270 -5.43 0.44 8.66
N MET A 271 -6.13 -0.23 9.58
CA MET A 271 -7.35 -0.98 9.25
C MET A 271 -8.48 -0.08 8.76
N ALA A 272 -8.64 1.11 9.34
CA ALA A 272 -9.61 2.11 8.93
C ALA A 272 -9.30 2.64 7.53
N LEU A 273 -8.02 2.87 7.21
CA LEU A 273 -7.58 3.24 5.87
C LEU A 273 -7.86 2.12 4.86
N ALA A 274 -7.48 0.88 5.19
CA ALA A 274 -7.77 -0.31 4.38
C ALA A 274 -9.28 -0.50 4.14
N HIS A 275 -10.11 -0.14 5.12
CA HIS A 275 -11.56 -0.16 5.03
C HIS A 275 -12.10 0.97 4.14
N ALA A 276 -11.59 2.21 4.30
CA ALA A 276 -11.97 3.34 3.47
C ALA A 276 -11.69 3.10 1.98
N LEU A 277 -10.57 2.44 1.65
CA LEU A 277 -10.22 2.00 0.29
C LEU A 277 -11.24 1.00 -0.32
N GLN A 278 -11.97 0.25 0.50
CA GLN A 278 -13.00 -0.69 0.03
C GLN A 278 -14.36 -0.04 -0.24
N CYS A 279 -14.63 1.10 0.40
CA CYS A 279 -15.92 1.81 0.38
C CYS A 279 -16.09 2.74 -0.84
N LEU A 280 -15.51 2.40 -1.99
CA LEU A 280 -15.63 3.19 -3.23
C LEU A 280 -17.10 3.46 -3.62
N PRO A 281 -17.40 4.61 -4.26
CA PRO A 281 -18.77 5.01 -4.59
C PRO A 281 -19.53 3.92 -5.36
N GLY A 282 -20.74 3.58 -4.89
CA GLY A 282 -21.63 2.59 -5.54
C GLY A 282 -21.52 1.16 -5.02
N ARG A 283 -20.70 0.89 -3.97
CA ARG A 283 -20.66 -0.41 -3.28
C ARG A 283 -21.45 -0.37 -1.96
N PRO A 284 -22.08 -1.48 -1.55
CA PRO A 284 -22.73 -1.57 -0.23
C PRO A 284 -21.68 -1.41 0.88
N GLU A 285 -22.02 -0.60 1.89
CA GLU A 285 -21.17 -0.43 3.08
C GLU A 285 -20.98 -1.78 3.78
N ARG A 286 -19.72 -2.16 3.98
CA ARG A 286 -19.38 -3.34 4.79
C ARG A 286 -19.16 -2.89 6.24
N PRO A 287 -19.44 -3.75 7.23
CA PRO A 287 -19.08 -3.47 8.62
C PRO A 287 -17.57 -3.30 8.77
N PHE A 288 -17.13 -2.35 9.60
CA PHE A 288 -15.74 -2.22 10.00
C PHE A 288 -15.39 -3.32 11.02
N ALA A 289 -14.76 -4.39 10.53
CA ALA A 289 -14.45 -5.57 11.34
C ALA A 289 -13.06 -5.45 12.01
N LEU A 290 -13.04 -5.46 13.34
CA LEU A 290 -11.83 -5.41 14.18
C LEU A 290 -11.38 -6.79 14.71
N GLY A 291 -12.20 -7.82 14.51
CA GLY A 291 -12.03 -9.16 15.08
C GLY A 291 -13.10 -9.51 16.12
N ALA A 292 -13.40 -10.80 16.28
CA ALA A 292 -14.45 -11.31 17.17
C ALA A 292 -14.21 -11.01 18.66
N GLU A 293 -12.94 -10.93 19.06
CA GLU A 293 -12.47 -10.72 20.45
C GLU A 293 -12.56 -9.25 20.93
N THR A 294 -13.04 -8.33 20.08
CA THR A 294 -12.92 -6.89 20.35
C THR A 294 -14.09 -6.37 21.20
N GLY A 295 -13.79 -5.92 22.42
CA GLY A 295 -14.78 -5.35 23.34
C GLY A 295 -15.34 -3.98 22.90
N ASP A 296 -16.49 -3.60 23.46
CA ASP A 296 -17.26 -2.40 23.06
C ASP A 296 -16.46 -1.09 23.15
N ALA A 297 -15.60 -0.95 24.15
CA ALA A 297 -14.78 0.24 24.33
C ALA A 297 -13.78 0.44 23.18
N ILE A 298 -13.14 -0.65 22.72
CA ILE A 298 -12.20 -0.61 21.59
C ILE A 298 -12.96 -0.33 20.30
N ARG A 299 -14.16 -0.92 20.14
CA ARG A 299 -15.04 -0.65 18.99
C ARG A 299 -15.41 0.83 18.90
N ALA A 300 -15.84 1.45 20.00
CA ALA A 300 -16.17 2.87 20.02
C ALA A 300 -14.96 3.76 19.69
N ALA A 301 -13.78 3.45 20.23
CA ALA A 301 -12.54 4.16 19.89
C ALA A 301 -12.20 4.02 18.39
N ALA A 302 -12.39 2.82 17.86
CA ALA A 302 -12.11 2.50 16.47
C ALA A 302 -13.09 3.17 15.48
N ASP A 303 -14.37 3.31 15.84
CA ASP A 303 -15.33 4.08 15.06
C ASP A 303 -14.94 5.57 15.01
N GLY A 304 -14.44 6.12 16.13
CA GLY A 304 -13.89 7.47 16.18
C GLY A 304 -12.62 7.65 15.33
N ILE A 305 -11.74 6.65 15.29
CA ILE A 305 -10.57 6.63 14.38
C ILE A 305 -11.03 6.54 12.93
N LEU A 306 -11.98 5.65 12.62
CA LEU A 306 -12.50 5.47 11.26
C LEU A 306 -13.14 6.76 10.73
N ALA A 307 -13.92 7.46 11.55
CA ALA A 307 -14.50 8.75 11.17
C ALA A 307 -13.41 9.76 10.79
N ARG A 308 -12.36 9.88 11.61
CA ARG A 308 -11.21 10.77 11.37
C ARG A 308 -10.36 10.37 10.16
N VAL A 309 -10.26 9.08 9.87
CA VAL A 309 -9.55 8.61 8.67
C VAL A 309 -10.37 8.91 7.41
N ARG A 310 -11.70 8.71 7.46
CA ARG A 310 -12.61 8.99 6.33
C ARG A 310 -12.70 10.47 5.98
N ASP A 311 -12.65 11.35 6.97
CA ASP A 311 -12.70 12.80 6.75
C ASP A 311 -11.32 13.45 6.57
N GLY A 312 -10.23 12.68 6.65
CA GLY A 312 -8.86 13.18 6.50
C GLY A 312 -8.35 14.03 7.65
N SER A 313 -8.98 13.95 8.82
CA SER A 313 -8.56 14.67 10.03
C SER A 313 -7.71 13.84 10.99
N TYR A 314 -7.52 12.54 10.72
CA TYR A 314 -6.67 11.67 11.54
C TYR A 314 -5.25 12.24 11.62
N ARG A 315 -4.71 12.28 12.85
CA ARG A 315 -3.36 12.77 13.13
C ARG A 315 -2.65 11.73 13.97
N TYR A 316 -1.51 11.26 13.48
CA TYR A 316 -0.66 10.37 14.25
C TYR A 316 0.23 11.20 15.18
N ALA A 317 0.11 10.96 16.49
CA ALA A 317 0.79 11.72 17.52
C ALA A 317 1.21 10.78 18.67
N PRO A 318 2.25 9.96 18.46
CA PRO A 318 2.79 9.13 19.54
C PRO A 318 3.45 10.00 20.61
N ASP A 319 3.70 9.44 21.78
CA ASP A 319 4.35 10.15 22.89
C ASP A 319 5.88 10.21 22.76
N GLY A 320 6.52 11.07 23.55
CA GLY A 320 7.97 11.14 23.73
C GLY A 320 8.74 11.79 22.57
N ASP A 321 10.05 11.58 22.54
CA ASP A 321 10.95 12.20 21.55
C ASP A 321 10.58 11.83 20.11
N PHE A 322 10.13 10.59 19.89
CA PHE A 322 9.62 10.16 18.59
C PHE A 322 8.36 10.94 18.20
N GLY A 323 7.45 11.17 19.14
CA GLY A 323 6.28 12.04 18.97
C GLY A 323 6.61 13.45 18.53
N GLN A 324 7.62 14.05 19.15
CA GLN A 324 8.09 15.38 18.78
C GLN A 324 8.65 15.41 17.34
N ALA A 325 9.44 14.40 16.97
CA ALA A 325 9.96 14.26 15.62
C ALA A 325 8.84 14.01 14.58
N VAL A 326 7.82 13.22 14.93
CA VAL A 326 6.63 13.01 14.09
C VAL A 326 5.88 14.33 13.87
N ALA A 327 5.72 15.15 14.90
CA ALA A 327 5.09 16.47 14.77
C ALA A 327 5.93 17.40 13.87
N GLU A 328 7.24 17.45 14.05
CA GLU A 328 8.16 18.23 13.20
C GLU A 328 8.10 17.76 11.74
N ALA A 329 8.17 16.45 11.50
CA ALA A 329 8.08 15.87 10.17
C ALA A 329 6.74 16.19 9.50
N ARG A 330 5.64 16.14 10.26
CA ARG A 330 4.31 16.49 9.75
C ARG A 330 4.22 17.96 9.36
N GLU A 331 4.83 18.85 10.14
CA GLU A 331 4.93 20.27 9.84
C GLU A 331 5.79 20.57 8.61
N ALA A 332 6.86 19.80 8.37
CA ALA A 332 7.63 19.88 7.14
C ALA A 332 6.82 19.38 5.93
N ALA A 333 6.23 18.19 6.04
CA ALA A 333 5.47 17.55 4.97
C ALA A 333 4.20 18.33 4.58
N ARG A 334 3.48 18.93 5.53
CA ARG A 334 2.27 19.75 5.23
C ARG A 334 2.58 20.95 4.34
N TRP A 335 3.84 21.41 4.36
CA TRP A 335 4.33 22.52 3.53
C TRP A 335 5.14 22.07 2.31
N GLY A 336 5.25 20.76 2.09
CA GLY A 336 5.84 20.17 0.89
C GLY A 336 7.24 19.59 1.06
N ASP A 337 7.90 19.76 2.21
CA ASP A 337 9.22 19.14 2.46
C ASP A 337 9.06 17.69 2.92
N THR A 338 8.69 16.82 1.98
CA THR A 338 8.43 15.39 2.25
C THR A 338 9.73 14.60 2.46
N ASP A 339 10.82 14.99 1.80
CA ASP A 339 12.13 14.37 1.98
C ASP A 339 12.76 14.77 3.32
N GLY A 340 12.65 16.04 3.71
CA GLY A 340 13.02 16.50 5.06
C GLY A 340 12.21 15.81 6.14
N ALA A 341 10.89 15.71 5.98
CA ALA A 341 10.02 14.98 6.90
C ALA A 341 10.47 13.52 7.08
N TRP A 342 10.81 12.81 6.00
CA TRP A 342 11.33 11.45 6.09
C TRP A 342 12.66 11.38 6.84
N ARG A 343 13.59 12.30 6.55
CA ARG A 343 14.89 12.36 7.26
C ARG A 343 14.70 12.55 8.77
N VAL A 344 13.74 13.38 9.19
CA VAL A 344 13.38 13.57 10.61
C VAL A 344 12.82 12.29 11.22
N ILE A 345 11.83 11.65 10.58
CA ILE A 345 11.27 10.38 11.07
C ILE A 345 12.35 9.32 11.21
N ARG A 346 13.16 9.13 10.16
CA ARG A 346 14.25 8.15 10.15
C ARG A 346 15.24 8.38 11.28
N ALA A 347 15.67 9.61 11.50
CA ALA A 347 16.62 9.94 12.56
C ALA A 347 16.05 9.66 13.95
N ALA A 348 14.73 9.75 14.13
CA ALA A 348 14.04 9.49 15.38
C ALA A 348 13.61 8.02 15.58
N LEU A 349 13.60 7.18 14.53
CA LEU A 349 13.22 5.76 14.66
C LEU A 349 13.95 5.01 15.78
N PRO A 350 15.26 5.23 16.03
CA PRO A 350 15.95 4.55 17.14
C PRO A 350 15.35 4.82 18.54
N SER A 351 14.72 5.99 18.75
CA SER A 351 14.07 6.35 20.02
C SER A 351 12.61 5.90 20.12
N TRP A 352 12.01 5.41 19.03
CA TRP A 352 10.66 4.85 19.07
C TRP A 352 10.62 3.63 19.99
N THR A 353 9.65 3.62 20.91
CA THR A 353 9.43 2.52 21.86
C THR A 353 8.06 1.90 21.61
N PRO A 354 7.95 0.57 21.45
CA PRO A 354 6.69 -0.09 21.17
C PRO A 354 5.73 0.03 22.37
N PRO A 355 4.51 0.59 22.19
CA PRO A 355 3.50 0.68 23.25
C PRO A 355 3.05 -0.67 23.82
N ALA A 356 3.18 -1.74 23.04
CA ALA A 356 2.84 -3.10 23.41
C ALA A 356 3.86 -4.10 22.83
N PRO A 357 4.09 -5.27 23.46
CA PRO A 357 5.05 -6.26 22.96
C PRO A 357 4.77 -6.72 21.52
N GLY A 358 3.50 -6.75 21.12
CA GLY A 358 3.04 -7.14 19.79
C GLY A 358 3.37 -6.15 18.67
N LEU A 359 3.83 -4.93 18.98
CA LEU A 359 4.09 -3.89 17.99
C LEU A 359 5.55 -3.89 17.55
N LEU A 360 5.75 -3.96 16.24
CA LEU A 360 7.04 -3.98 15.60
C LEU A 360 7.41 -2.65 14.95
N ALA A 361 6.44 -1.80 14.60
CA ALA A 361 6.69 -0.52 13.92
C ALA A 361 5.59 0.53 14.22
N PRO A 362 5.89 1.84 14.08
CA PRO A 362 4.92 2.94 14.17
C PRO A 362 4.02 2.98 12.93
N LEU A 363 3.02 2.11 12.88
CA LEU A 363 2.11 1.97 11.74
C LEU A 363 1.10 3.10 11.60
N GLY A 364 0.80 3.83 12.68
CA GLY A 364 -0.13 4.96 12.62
C GLY A 364 0.31 6.06 11.66
N LEU A 365 1.61 6.14 11.33
CA LEU A 365 2.15 7.01 10.27
C LEU A 365 1.42 6.84 8.93
N LEU A 366 1.05 5.60 8.57
CA LEU A 366 0.47 5.27 7.27
C LEU A 366 -0.95 5.81 7.09
N ALA A 367 -1.67 6.06 8.19
CA ALA A 367 -3.05 6.53 8.17
C ALA A 367 -3.18 8.05 8.31
N ASP A 368 -2.10 8.75 8.69
CA ASP A 368 -2.08 10.21 8.67
C ASP A 368 -2.05 10.68 7.21
N PRO A 369 -2.97 11.54 6.76
CA PRO A 369 -3.05 11.95 5.35
C PRO A 369 -1.86 12.82 4.90
N VAL A 370 -1.08 13.36 5.83
CA VAL A 370 0.12 14.14 5.53
C VAL A 370 1.37 13.26 5.58
N LEU A 371 1.47 12.36 6.56
CA LEU A 371 2.66 11.50 6.73
C LEU A 371 2.58 10.19 5.95
N GLY A 372 1.39 9.64 5.72
CA GLY A 372 1.17 8.39 5.01
C GLY A 372 1.85 8.40 3.64
N PRO A 373 1.65 9.43 2.80
CA PRO A 373 2.33 9.54 1.51
C PRO A 373 3.86 9.71 1.62
N VAL A 374 4.39 10.19 2.75
CA VAL A 374 5.85 10.29 2.99
C VAL A 374 6.47 8.90 3.13
N VAL A 375 5.72 7.93 3.67
CA VAL A 375 6.17 6.54 3.87
C VAL A 375 5.90 5.70 2.62
N THR A 376 6.75 5.88 1.61
CA THR A 376 6.73 5.04 0.40
C THR A 376 7.13 3.59 0.71
N ARG A 377 6.94 2.68 -0.25
CA ARG A 377 7.33 1.27 -0.10
C ARG A 377 8.83 1.09 0.22
N GLU A 378 9.69 1.88 -0.39
CA GLU A 378 11.14 1.83 -0.14
C GLU A 378 11.48 2.38 1.25
N ARG A 379 10.85 3.48 1.64
CA ARG A 379 10.97 4.06 2.98
C ARG A 379 10.40 3.15 4.06
N GLY A 380 9.33 2.42 3.79
CA GLY A 380 8.79 1.39 4.67
C GLY A 380 9.77 0.23 4.90
N ARG A 381 10.52 -0.18 3.88
CA ARG A 381 11.61 -1.17 4.03
C ARG A 381 12.78 -0.59 4.82
N GLU A 382 13.18 0.65 4.54
CA GLU A 382 14.20 1.36 5.33
C GLU A 382 13.78 1.48 6.80
N LEU A 383 12.51 1.77 7.09
CA LEU A 383 11.94 1.80 8.44
C LEU A 383 12.14 0.46 9.16
N LEU A 384 11.75 -0.63 8.48
CA LEU A 384 11.86 -1.97 9.04
C LEU A 384 13.31 -2.40 9.23
N ALA A 385 14.20 -1.98 8.33
CA ALA A 385 15.63 -2.25 8.38
C ALA A 385 16.37 -1.37 9.42
N THR A 386 15.76 -0.26 9.85
CA THR A 386 16.34 0.62 10.86
C THR A 386 16.16 0.02 12.27
N PRO A 387 17.25 -0.19 13.03
CA PRO A 387 17.16 -0.64 14.42
C PRO A 387 16.42 0.39 15.28
N ARG A 388 15.54 -0.11 16.16
CA ARG A 388 14.63 0.71 16.97
C ARG A 388 14.37 0.11 18.33
N ALA A 389 13.67 0.83 19.21
CA ALA A 389 13.42 0.42 20.60
C ALA A 389 14.71 0.14 21.39
N GLY A 390 15.77 0.91 21.11
CA GLY A 390 17.09 0.74 21.73
C GLY A 390 17.81 -0.57 21.36
N ARG A 391 17.37 -1.30 20.33
CA ARG A 391 18.04 -2.51 19.87
C ARG A 391 19.24 -2.20 18.98
N PRO A 392 20.36 -2.93 19.15
CA PRO A 392 21.51 -2.78 18.26
C PRO A 392 21.24 -3.43 16.90
N GLY A 393 21.81 -2.86 15.84
CA GLY A 393 21.75 -3.43 14.50
C GLY A 393 22.53 -2.59 13.48
N ALA A 394 22.63 -3.08 12.26
CA ALA A 394 23.25 -2.34 11.17
C ALA A 394 22.28 -1.23 10.72
N VAL A 395 22.79 -0.01 10.56
CA VAL A 395 22.00 1.08 9.98
C VAL A 395 21.92 0.86 8.47
N PRO A 396 20.72 0.81 7.87
CA PRO A 396 20.57 0.60 6.43
C PRO A 396 21.07 1.82 5.64
N GLU A 397 21.35 1.62 4.36
CA GLU A 397 21.63 2.74 3.46
C GLU A 397 20.37 3.61 3.31
N PRO A 398 20.50 4.95 3.47
CA PRO A 398 19.44 5.91 3.17
C PRO A 398 18.74 5.68 1.83
N VAL A 399 17.41 5.63 1.83
CA VAL A 399 16.66 5.76 0.57
C VAL A 399 16.91 7.18 0.02
N PRO A 400 17.20 7.33 -1.29
CA PRO A 400 17.37 8.64 -1.91
C PRO A 400 16.14 9.53 -1.76
N ASP A 401 16.38 10.85 -1.79
CA ASP A 401 15.32 11.86 -1.81
C ASP A 401 14.45 11.69 -3.08
N LEU A 402 13.14 11.88 -2.94
CA LEU A 402 12.15 11.63 -4.00
C LEU A 402 11.98 12.86 -4.90
N ASP A 403 12.17 14.06 -4.34
CA ASP A 403 11.95 15.32 -5.04
C ASP A 403 13.17 15.69 -5.90
N PRO A 404 13.00 15.76 -7.24
CA PRO A 404 14.06 16.26 -8.10
C PRO A 404 14.30 17.75 -7.84
N PRO A 405 15.53 18.24 -8.00
CA PRO A 405 15.84 19.64 -7.74
C PRO A 405 15.13 20.57 -8.72
N GLY A 406 14.66 21.72 -8.22
CA GLY A 406 14.23 22.84 -9.05
C GLY A 406 12.87 22.67 -9.72
N LEU A 407 12.75 23.15 -10.97
CA LEU A 407 11.49 23.22 -11.73
C LEU A 407 11.47 22.34 -12.99
N SER A 408 12.61 21.79 -13.42
CA SER A 408 12.72 21.12 -14.72
C SER A 408 11.84 19.88 -14.84
N TRP A 409 11.62 19.18 -13.74
CA TRP A 409 10.79 17.97 -13.71
C TRP A 409 9.35 18.23 -14.16
N VAL A 410 8.86 19.47 -13.99
CA VAL A 410 7.50 19.86 -14.38
C VAL A 410 7.33 19.71 -15.89
N ALA A 411 8.41 19.90 -16.67
CA ALA A 411 8.43 19.74 -18.13
C ALA A 411 8.35 18.27 -18.60
N GLU A 412 8.57 17.29 -17.72
CA GLU A 412 8.58 15.88 -18.10
C GLU A 412 7.17 15.39 -18.46
N SER A 413 7.06 14.70 -19.61
CA SER A 413 5.82 14.16 -20.14
C SER A 413 5.50 12.80 -19.51
N GLY A 414 4.87 12.81 -18.34
CA GLY A 414 4.44 11.57 -17.70
C GLY A 414 3.58 11.76 -16.45
N ARG A 415 2.29 11.42 -16.57
CA ARG A 415 1.39 11.01 -15.46
C ARG A 415 1.39 11.86 -14.18
N TRP A 416 1.62 13.16 -14.25
CA TRP A 416 1.29 14.07 -13.14
C TRP A 416 0.02 14.86 -13.48
N ASN A 417 -0.79 15.17 -12.46
CA ASN A 417 -2.20 15.56 -12.53
C ASN A 417 -2.49 16.93 -13.19
N ALA A 418 -1.93 17.22 -14.37
CA ALA A 418 -2.28 18.37 -15.20
C ALA A 418 -3.19 17.92 -16.36
N PRO A 419 -4.52 17.77 -16.14
CA PRO A 419 -5.45 17.13 -17.08
C PRO A 419 -5.53 17.82 -18.45
N TYR A 420 -5.11 19.08 -18.55
CA TYR A 420 -5.16 19.87 -19.79
C TYR A 420 -3.78 20.33 -20.29
N GLY A 421 -2.69 19.84 -19.71
CA GLY A 421 -1.34 20.34 -20.03
C GLY A 421 -1.16 21.83 -19.73
N SER A 422 -1.93 22.38 -18.79
CA SER A 422 -1.93 23.80 -18.40
C SER A 422 -1.85 23.91 -16.89
N TRP A 423 -0.90 24.69 -16.40
CA TRP A 423 -0.67 24.92 -14.97
C TRP A 423 -0.17 26.34 -14.73
N ARG A 424 -0.33 26.84 -13.52
CA ARG A 424 0.22 28.13 -13.10
C ARG A 424 0.70 28.08 -11.67
N CYS A 425 1.65 28.94 -11.36
CA CYS A 425 2.24 29.02 -10.04
C CYS A 425 2.61 30.46 -9.69
N LEU A 426 2.40 30.82 -8.43
CA LEU A 426 2.84 32.05 -7.81
C LEU A 426 3.88 31.70 -6.76
N TRP A 427 4.99 32.43 -6.70
CA TRP A 427 5.94 32.42 -5.59
C TRP A 427 6.03 33.80 -4.97
N VAL A 428 6.16 33.87 -3.64
CA VAL A 428 6.32 35.11 -2.87
C VAL A 428 7.50 34.97 -1.91
N GLU A 429 8.47 35.86 -2.05
CA GLU A 429 9.73 35.83 -1.31
C GLU A 429 9.56 36.35 0.12
N GLY A 430 10.14 35.64 1.09
CA GLY A 430 10.19 36.07 2.49
C GLY A 430 8.83 36.03 3.21
N VAL A 431 7.88 35.28 2.66
CA VAL A 431 6.52 35.13 3.18
C VAL A 431 6.30 33.68 3.57
N GLU A 432 5.70 33.45 4.74
CA GLU A 432 5.25 32.13 5.17
C GLU A 432 3.96 31.70 4.44
N PRO A 433 3.76 30.41 4.13
CA PRO A 433 2.57 29.94 3.41
C PRO A 433 1.25 30.38 4.05
N GLU A 434 1.19 30.44 5.37
CA GLU A 434 0.03 30.86 6.16
C GLU A 434 -0.37 32.32 5.91
N ALA A 435 0.53 33.17 5.39
CA ALA A 435 0.27 34.57 5.09
C ALA A 435 -0.27 34.80 3.66
N LEU A 436 -0.18 33.81 2.76
CA LEU A 436 -0.70 33.92 1.39
C LEU A 436 -2.20 34.28 1.31
N PRO A 437 -3.10 33.74 2.16
CA PRO A 437 -4.52 34.13 2.14
C PRO A 437 -4.74 35.64 2.30
N GLY A 438 -3.94 36.32 3.14
CA GLY A 438 -4.04 37.77 3.33
C GLY A 438 -3.57 38.57 2.11
N LEU A 439 -2.61 38.04 1.37
CA LEU A 439 -2.01 38.71 0.20
C LEU A 439 -2.88 38.54 -1.04
N VAL A 440 -3.23 37.30 -1.39
CA VAL A 440 -3.88 36.95 -2.67
C VAL A 440 -5.22 36.22 -2.52
N GLY A 441 -5.65 35.91 -1.28
CA GLY A 441 -6.91 35.22 -1.02
C GLY A 441 -8.14 36.10 -1.26
N GLN A 442 -9.24 35.46 -1.65
CA GLN A 442 -10.53 36.15 -1.85
C GLN A 442 -11.05 36.72 -0.52
N GLY A 443 -11.27 38.05 -0.45
CA GLY A 443 -12.05 38.65 0.63
C GLY A 443 -13.54 38.49 0.37
N GLN A 444 -14.33 38.06 1.37
CA GLN A 444 -15.79 38.01 1.25
C GLN A 444 -16.42 39.39 1.45
N GLY A 445 -17.48 39.66 0.68
CA GLY A 445 -18.33 40.84 0.84
C GLY A 445 -18.96 40.90 2.23
N GLN A 446 -19.41 42.10 2.62
CA GLN A 446 -19.92 42.45 3.95
C GLN A 446 -20.89 41.41 4.55
N GLY A 447 -20.46 40.72 5.61
CA GLY A 447 -21.36 40.00 6.53
C GLY A 447 -20.77 38.71 7.12
N GLN A 448 -20.33 38.81 8.38
CA GLN A 448 -19.99 37.74 9.35
C GLN A 448 -18.56 37.14 9.29
N ASP A 449 -17.92 37.23 10.45
CA ASP A 449 -16.54 36.85 10.79
C ASP A 449 -16.35 35.32 10.80
N GLU A 450 -16.01 34.72 9.66
CA GLU A 450 -15.24 33.48 9.62
C GLU A 450 -14.02 33.68 8.71
N ALA A 451 -12.83 33.45 9.25
CA ALA A 451 -11.56 33.81 8.62
C ALA A 451 -11.33 33.10 7.27
N VAL A 452 -10.83 33.85 6.28
CA VAL A 452 -10.29 33.35 5.01
C VAL A 452 -9.05 32.51 5.31
N GLY A 453 -9.24 31.21 5.48
CA GLY A 453 -8.20 30.26 5.86
C GLY A 453 -7.82 29.34 4.71
N LEU A 454 -6.59 28.81 4.79
CA LEU A 454 -6.21 27.62 4.03
C LEU A 454 -7.15 26.47 4.38
N THR A 455 -7.68 25.78 3.37
CA THR A 455 -8.46 24.57 3.60
C THR A 455 -7.52 23.37 3.76
N ALA A 456 -7.93 22.39 4.56
CA ALA A 456 -7.22 21.11 4.65
C ALA A 456 -7.08 20.49 3.25
N PRO A 457 -6.02 19.71 3.00
CA PRO A 457 -5.90 18.94 1.76
C PRO A 457 -7.15 18.08 1.55
N PRO A 458 -7.67 17.96 0.32
CA PRO A 458 -8.85 17.14 0.05
C PRO A 458 -8.54 15.66 0.33
N VAL A 459 -9.47 14.95 0.97
CA VAL A 459 -9.44 13.47 1.00
C VAL A 459 -9.69 12.99 -0.42
N ARG A 460 -8.64 12.57 -1.12
CA ARG A 460 -8.74 12.11 -2.52
C ARG A 460 -9.02 10.61 -2.55
N PRO A 461 -10.10 10.16 -3.21
CA PRO A 461 -10.13 8.83 -3.80
C PRO A 461 -9.09 8.74 -4.91
N ASP A 462 -8.51 7.55 -5.10
CA ASP A 462 -7.72 7.24 -6.31
C ASP A 462 -8.50 7.64 -7.57
N GLY A 463 -7.87 8.47 -8.41
CA GLY A 463 -8.44 8.91 -9.69
C GLY A 463 -9.49 10.01 -9.62
N TRP A 464 -9.70 10.67 -8.46
CA TRP A 464 -10.57 11.83 -8.37
C TRP A 464 -9.85 13.12 -8.79
N PHE A 465 -10.34 13.75 -9.85
CA PHE A 465 -9.91 15.07 -10.28
C PHE A 465 -11.03 16.08 -9.98
N PRO A 466 -10.73 17.21 -9.31
CA PRO A 466 -11.64 18.35 -9.26
C PRO A 466 -11.64 19.02 -10.63
N HIS A 467 -12.30 18.39 -11.61
CA HIS A 467 -12.54 18.96 -12.92
C HIS A 467 -13.55 20.10 -12.76
N ASP A 468 -13.15 21.31 -13.14
CA ASP A 468 -14.04 22.46 -13.31
C ASP A 468 -14.99 22.69 -12.13
N VAL A 469 -14.42 22.99 -10.96
CA VAL A 469 -15.21 23.34 -9.80
C VAL A 469 -15.64 24.82 -9.89
N ARG A 470 -16.49 25.15 -10.87
CA ARG A 470 -17.66 25.92 -10.44
C ARG A 470 -18.39 24.98 -9.49
N ARG A 471 -18.18 25.15 -8.18
CA ARG A 471 -18.94 24.39 -7.17
C ARG A 471 -20.41 24.49 -7.55
N PRO A 472 -21.23 23.46 -7.38
CA PRO A 472 -22.68 23.64 -7.49
C PRO A 472 -23.09 24.83 -6.58
N GLY A 473 -23.49 25.96 -7.18
CA GLY A 473 -23.71 27.23 -6.45
C GLY A 473 -22.55 28.25 -6.50
N ASP A 474 -21.58 28.14 -7.40
CA ASP A 474 -20.58 29.18 -7.62
C ASP A 474 -21.20 30.40 -8.32
N ASP A 475 -21.45 31.46 -7.55
CA ASP A 475 -21.95 32.77 -7.99
C ASP A 475 -20.88 33.60 -8.75
N SER A 476 -19.72 33.01 -9.09
CA SER A 476 -18.65 33.70 -9.80
C SER A 476 -19.09 34.21 -11.18
N ALA A 477 -18.70 35.46 -11.49
CA ALA A 477 -19.00 36.03 -12.78
C ALA A 477 -18.21 35.28 -13.87
N PRO A 478 -18.74 35.15 -15.11
CA PRO A 478 -18.09 34.33 -16.15
C PRO A 478 -16.68 34.76 -16.56
N TRP A 479 -16.29 36.01 -16.29
CA TRP A 479 -14.94 36.52 -16.53
C TRP A 479 -13.98 36.23 -15.36
N GLU A 480 -14.47 35.96 -14.15
CA GLU A 480 -13.63 35.71 -12.99
C GLU A 480 -12.81 34.43 -13.18
N ASP A 481 -11.55 34.49 -12.75
CA ASP A 481 -10.63 33.36 -12.73
C ASP A 481 -10.02 33.24 -11.33
N ARG A 482 -10.81 32.70 -10.40
CA ARG A 482 -10.41 32.45 -9.02
C ARG A 482 -9.67 31.10 -8.98
N ALA A 483 -8.34 31.15 -8.94
CA ALA A 483 -7.50 29.96 -8.90
C ALA A 483 -7.71 29.22 -7.56
N VAL A 484 -7.79 27.90 -7.59
CA VAL A 484 -7.61 27.07 -6.40
C VAL A 484 -6.18 26.55 -6.44
N VAL A 485 -5.33 27.06 -5.55
CA VAL A 485 -3.90 26.76 -5.54
C VAL A 485 -3.55 25.89 -4.33
N ALA A 486 -2.73 24.87 -4.54
CA ALA A 486 -2.03 24.14 -3.49
C ALA A 486 -0.90 25.02 -2.94
N VAL A 487 -0.82 25.16 -1.62
CA VAL A 487 0.06 26.11 -0.94
C VAL A 487 1.18 25.41 -0.18
N GLY A 488 2.42 25.87 -0.37
CA GLY A 488 3.60 25.27 0.28
C GLY A 488 4.80 26.20 0.37
N ARG A 489 5.93 25.66 0.83
CA ARG A 489 7.24 26.33 0.88
C ARG A 489 8.15 25.85 -0.27
N ALA A 490 8.97 26.75 -0.79
CA ALA A 490 9.99 26.48 -1.80
C ALA A 490 11.32 27.18 -1.44
N GLY A 491 12.44 26.48 -1.60
CA GLY A 491 13.80 26.92 -1.19
C GLY A 491 13.99 27.01 0.34
N ALA A 492 15.07 26.56 0.99
CA ALA A 492 16.21 25.72 0.62
C ALA A 492 16.36 24.59 1.65
N ALA A 493 16.32 23.33 1.22
CA ALA A 493 16.96 22.22 1.93
C ALA A 493 18.42 22.12 1.43
N GLY A 494 19.27 23.04 1.86
CA GLY A 494 20.66 23.09 1.39
C GLY A 494 21.38 24.41 1.67
N GLY A 495 21.83 24.59 2.92
CA GLY A 495 23.04 25.36 3.26
C GLY A 495 23.25 26.74 2.63
N GLY A 496 22.24 27.61 2.60
CA GLY A 496 22.42 29.00 2.19
C GLY A 496 21.34 29.90 2.78
N THR A 497 21.74 31.01 3.40
CA THR A 497 20.92 32.02 4.11
C THR A 497 20.03 32.84 3.17
N GLY A 498 19.36 32.22 2.19
CA GLY A 498 18.37 32.86 1.33
C GLY A 498 16.98 32.81 1.98
N SER A 499 16.26 33.93 1.97
CA SER A 499 14.85 33.99 2.36
C SER A 499 14.03 32.93 1.62
N GLY A 500 13.28 32.11 2.36
CA GLY A 500 12.40 31.09 1.77
C GLY A 500 11.27 31.72 0.95
N TRP A 501 10.68 30.92 0.06
CA TRP A 501 9.52 31.31 -0.74
C TRP A 501 8.28 30.55 -0.26
N ALA A 502 7.14 31.23 -0.20
CA ALA A 502 5.84 30.56 -0.23
C ALA A 502 5.37 30.44 -1.68
N PHE A 503 4.71 29.35 -2.04
CA PHE A 503 4.13 29.17 -3.36
C PHE A 503 2.65 28.83 -3.30
N GLY A 504 1.95 29.16 -4.39
CA GLY A 504 0.61 28.68 -4.71
C GLY A 504 0.59 28.08 -6.11
N PHE A 505 0.34 26.78 -6.22
CA PHE A 505 0.37 26.01 -7.46
C PHE A 505 -1.02 25.51 -7.87
N ASP A 506 -1.44 25.83 -9.08
CA ASP A 506 -2.69 25.36 -9.69
C ASP A 506 -2.35 24.40 -10.86
N PRO A 507 -2.53 23.07 -10.68
CA PRO A 507 -2.25 22.06 -11.71
C PRO A 507 -3.29 22.03 -12.85
N ALA A 508 -4.41 22.74 -12.71
CA ALA A 508 -5.55 22.67 -13.61
C ALA A 508 -5.93 24.06 -14.15
N ALA A 509 -4.93 24.89 -14.40
CA ALA A 509 -5.12 26.25 -14.88
C ALA A 509 -5.91 26.28 -16.21
N ARG A 510 -6.77 27.30 -16.38
CA ARG A 510 -7.63 27.44 -17.58
C ARG A 510 -6.85 27.32 -18.89
N THR A 511 -7.43 26.58 -19.83
CA THR A 511 -6.80 26.23 -21.12
C THR A 511 -6.67 27.39 -22.11
N HIS A 512 -7.34 28.52 -21.88
CA HIS A 512 -7.26 29.69 -22.75
C HIS A 512 -6.06 30.62 -22.41
N GLY A 513 -5.37 30.38 -21.28
CA GLY A 513 -4.23 31.17 -20.83
C GLY A 513 -4.59 32.62 -20.44
N PRO A 514 -3.59 33.48 -20.17
CA PRO A 514 -3.82 34.89 -19.86
C PRO A 514 -4.40 35.60 -21.10
N GLY A 515 -5.54 36.27 -20.95
CA GLY A 515 -6.20 37.04 -22.01
C GLY A 515 -6.12 38.55 -21.78
N ARG A 516 -6.92 39.35 -22.51
CA ARG A 516 -6.96 40.82 -22.35
C ARG A 516 -7.45 41.30 -20.97
N LEU A 517 -8.16 40.45 -20.26
CA LEU A 517 -8.64 40.71 -18.90
C LEU A 517 -7.64 40.25 -17.82
N PHE A 518 -6.57 39.55 -18.21
CA PHE A 518 -5.60 39.03 -17.25
C PHE A 518 -4.90 40.17 -16.50
N VAL A 519 -4.80 40.00 -15.19
CA VAL A 519 -4.02 40.85 -14.29
C VAL A 519 -3.19 39.92 -13.42
N SER A 520 -1.86 39.99 -13.57
CA SER A 520 -0.97 39.14 -12.78
C SER A 520 -1.13 39.44 -11.28
N PRO A 521 -1.25 38.39 -10.43
CA PRO A 521 -1.29 38.59 -8.98
C PRO A 521 0.07 39.00 -8.41
N ALA A 522 1.16 39.00 -9.19
CA ALA A 522 2.51 39.28 -8.69
C ALA A 522 2.60 40.64 -7.96
N ALA A 523 2.03 41.69 -8.55
CA ALA A 523 2.03 43.02 -7.92
C ALA A 523 1.31 43.00 -6.57
N GLU A 524 0.15 42.37 -6.48
CA GLU A 524 -0.58 42.27 -5.22
C GLU A 524 0.14 41.41 -4.18
N ALA A 525 0.67 40.27 -4.59
CA ALA A 525 1.39 39.34 -3.74
C ALA A 525 2.68 39.94 -3.15
N SER A 526 3.39 40.77 -3.92
CA SER A 526 4.63 41.43 -3.49
C SER A 526 4.43 42.61 -2.53
N ARG A 527 3.19 43.00 -2.19
CA ARG A 527 2.92 44.10 -1.23
C ARG A 527 3.50 43.85 0.17
N GLY A 528 3.76 42.58 0.52
CA GLY A 528 4.41 42.19 1.77
C GLY A 528 5.90 42.57 1.89
N GLY A 529 6.52 43.08 0.81
CA GLY A 529 7.88 43.65 0.85
C GLY A 529 8.92 42.90 0.02
N GLY A 530 8.70 41.61 -0.27
CA GLY A 530 9.55 40.78 -1.12
C GLY A 530 9.18 40.79 -2.61
N ARG A 531 9.90 40.01 -3.42
CA ARG A 531 9.56 39.75 -4.82
C ARG A 531 8.42 38.73 -4.93
N ALA A 532 7.64 38.84 -6.01
CA ALA A 532 6.67 37.81 -6.40
C ALA A 532 6.89 37.42 -7.86
N VAL A 533 6.88 36.12 -8.13
CA VAL A 533 7.07 35.54 -9.47
C VAL A 533 5.84 34.74 -9.83
N VAL A 534 5.27 34.97 -11.00
CA VAL A 534 4.13 34.20 -11.52
C VAL A 534 4.53 33.54 -12.82
N LEU A 535 4.32 32.22 -12.89
CA LEU A 535 4.40 31.43 -14.10
C LEU A 535 3.02 30.92 -14.49
N TRP A 536 2.72 30.93 -15.78
CA TRP A 536 1.58 30.21 -16.35
C TRP A 536 2.02 29.55 -17.64
N ILE A 537 1.98 28.22 -17.67
CA ILE A 537 2.34 27.42 -18.82
C ILE A 537 1.12 26.71 -19.36
N ARG A 538 1.02 26.67 -20.68
CA ARG A 538 0.11 25.79 -21.40
C ARG A 538 0.86 25.12 -22.53
N ARG A 539 0.87 23.79 -22.51
CA ARG A 539 1.39 22.96 -23.60
C ARG A 539 0.47 23.05 -24.80
N GLY A 540 1.06 23.03 -25.99
CA GLY A 540 0.29 23.02 -27.24
C GLY A 540 -0.56 21.76 -27.32
N ARG A 541 -1.80 21.91 -27.77
CA ARG A 541 -2.72 20.80 -28.04
C ARG A 541 -3.64 21.18 -29.20
N ASP A 542 -3.86 20.26 -30.12
CA ASP A 542 -4.66 20.47 -31.33
C ASP A 542 -4.21 21.74 -32.09
N ASP A 543 -5.11 22.69 -32.35
CA ASP A 543 -4.85 23.97 -33.03
C ASP A 543 -4.29 25.08 -32.11
N ALA A 544 -4.11 24.82 -30.81
CA ALA A 544 -3.69 25.82 -29.85
C ALA A 544 -2.18 25.81 -29.60
N SER A 545 -1.50 26.93 -29.90
CA SER A 545 -0.05 27.07 -29.71
C SER A 545 0.38 27.01 -28.23
N ALA A 546 1.55 26.45 -27.95
CA ALA A 546 2.13 26.49 -26.60
C ALA A 546 2.27 27.94 -26.11
N MET A 547 2.07 28.13 -24.80
CA MET A 547 2.12 29.44 -24.15
C MET A 547 2.96 29.36 -22.88
N PHE A 548 3.82 30.37 -22.71
CA PHE A 548 4.62 30.56 -21.50
C PHE A 548 4.51 32.01 -21.07
N HIS A 549 3.94 32.25 -19.89
CA HIS A 549 3.86 33.57 -19.28
C HIS A 549 4.73 33.64 -18.03
N LEU A 550 5.50 34.71 -17.91
CA LEU A 550 6.26 35.08 -16.72
C LEU A 550 5.95 36.53 -16.35
N SER A 551 5.62 36.79 -15.10
CA SER A 551 5.55 38.15 -14.56
C SER A 551 6.21 38.23 -13.19
N VAL A 552 6.92 39.32 -12.95
CA VAL A 552 7.69 39.54 -11.74
C VAL A 552 7.39 40.92 -11.19
N ALA A 553 7.12 40.99 -9.89
CA ALA A 553 6.83 42.22 -9.19
C ALA A 553 7.62 42.32 -7.87
N GLU A 554 7.82 43.52 -7.39
CA GLU A 554 8.43 43.80 -6.10
C GLU A 554 7.70 44.97 -5.44
N ARG A 555 7.40 44.86 -4.14
CA ARG A 555 6.78 45.91 -3.32
C ARG A 555 5.53 46.55 -3.96
N GLY A 556 4.66 45.74 -4.56
CA GLY A 556 3.41 46.24 -5.14
C GLY A 556 3.47 46.66 -6.60
N ALA A 557 4.65 46.65 -7.24
CA ALA A 557 4.84 47.14 -8.61
C ALA A 557 5.40 46.04 -9.52
N GLU A 558 4.84 45.89 -10.72
CA GLU A 558 5.38 45.01 -11.77
C GLU A 558 6.73 45.55 -12.26
N LEU A 559 7.76 44.69 -12.19
CA LEU A 559 9.10 44.98 -12.71
C LEU A 559 9.15 44.73 -14.22
N PHE A 560 8.70 43.53 -14.62
CA PHE A 560 8.55 43.12 -16.00
C PHE A 560 7.57 41.94 -16.11
N ALA A 561 7.02 41.76 -17.31
CA ALA A 561 6.32 40.55 -17.68
C ALA A 561 6.55 40.23 -19.15
N TYR A 562 6.40 38.96 -19.52
CA TYR A 562 6.25 38.58 -20.92
C TYR A 562 5.32 37.39 -21.08
N THR A 563 4.70 37.30 -22.26
CA THR A 563 3.93 36.14 -22.71
C THR A 563 4.45 35.70 -24.07
N LEU A 564 4.99 34.49 -24.13
CA LEU A 564 5.42 33.82 -25.35
C LEU A 564 4.26 32.94 -25.87
N ARG A 565 3.86 33.12 -27.12
CA ARG A 565 2.88 32.27 -27.83
C ARG A 565 3.48 31.79 -29.14
N GLY A 566 3.92 30.53 -29.19
CA GLY A 566 4.73 30.05 -30.30
C GLY A 566 6.03 30.86 -30.41
N THR A 567 6.14 31.73 -31.43
CA THR A 567 7.28 32.65 -31.63
C THR A 567 6.99 34.09 -31.23
N ASP A 568 5.72 34.44 -30.98
CA ASP A 568 5.32 35.80 -30.68
C ASP A 568 5.56 36.12 -29.20
N VAL A 569 6.19 37.26 -28.91
CA VAL A 569 6.47 37.69 -27.53
C VAL A 569 5.82 39.05 -27.27
N GLU A 570 4.89 39.09 -26.34
CA GLU A 570 4.36 40.32 -25.76
C GLU A 570 5.13 40.62 -24.47
N ARG A 571 5.69 41.82 -24.30
CA ARG A 571 6.51 42.20 -23.14
C ARG A 571 6.03 43.49 -22.48
N SER A 572 6.18 43.60 -21.17
CA SER A 572 6.10 44.83 -20.37
C SER A 572 7.36 44.97 -19.51
N GLY A 573 7.82 46.20 -19.29
CA GLY A 573 9.05 46.46 -18.53
C GLY A 573 10.33 46.00 -19.25
N THR A 574 11.46 45.96 -18.52
CA THR A 574 12.75 45.52 -19.05
C THR A 574 13.06 44.11 -18.54
N VAL A 575 12.97 43.11 -19.42
CA VAL A 575 13.26 41.70 -19.08
C VAL A 575 14.78 41.50 -18.93
N PRO A 576 15.28 40.92 -17.82
CA PRO A 576 16.70 40.62 -17.64
C PRO A 576 17.24 39.69 -18.73
N GLU A 577 18.51 39.87 -19.12
CA GLU A 577 19.12 39.12 -20.24
C GLU A 577 19.07 37.59 -20.05
N GLY A 578 19.23 37.10 -18.81
CA GLY A 578 19.15 35.67 -18.50
C GLY A 578 17.74 35.06 -18.56
N LEU A 579 16.70 35.90 -18.64
CA LEU A 579 15.29 35.52 -18.71
C LEU A 579 14.65 35.88 -20.06
N ASP A 580 15.41 36.49 -20.97
CA ASP A 580 14.92 36.88 -22.29
C ASP A 580 14.63 35.63 -23.14
N PRO A 581 13.37 35.38 -23.54
CA PRO A 581 13.01 34.15 -24.25
C PRO A 581 13.76 33.99 -25.57
N GLU A 582 14.14 35.07 -26.27
CA GLU A 582 14.90 34.98 -27.52
C GLU A 582 16.32 34.45 -27.28
N ARG A 583 16.96 34.84 -26.17
CA ARG A 583 18.30 34.38 -25.80
C ARG A 583 18.27 32.97 -25.21
N VAL A 584 17.33 32.71 -24.29
CA VAL A 584 17.19 31.41 -23.62
C VAL A 584 16.85 30.29 -24.62
N LEU A 585 16.02 30.60 -25.62
CA LEU A 585 15.59 29.64 -26.64
C LEU A 585 16.51 29.58 -27.86
N SER A 586 17.62 30.33 -27.87
CA SER A 586 18.58 30.29 -28.96
C SER A 586 19.15 28.88 -29.15
N GLY A 587 18.94 28.30 -30.34
CA GLY A 587 19.38 26.94 -30.67
C GLY A 587 18.67 25.83 -29.89
N ALA A 588 17.50 26.10 -29.30
CA ALA A 588 16.64 25.08 -28.69
C ALA A 588 15.77 24.41 -29.76
N ASP A 589 15.58 23.09 -29.66
CA ASP A 589 14.50 22.41 -30.38
C ASP A 589 13.15 22.67 -29.69
N ASP A 590 12.04 22.31 -30.36
CA ASP A 590 10.69 22.52 -29.81
C ASP A 590 10.42 21.73 -28.53
N GLY A 591 11.08 20.58 -28.34
CA GLY A 591 10.92 19.72 -27.16
C GLY A 591 11.62 20.25 -25.91
N GLU A 592 12.67 21.07 -26.08
CA GLU A 592 13.47 21.62 -24.98
C GLU A 592 13.01 23.01 -24.51
N ARG A 593 12.13 23.70 -25.26
CA ARG A 593 11.75 25.09 -25.00
C ARG A 593 11.23 25.31 -23.58
N GLU A 594 10.26 24.52 -23.15
CA GLU A 594 9.67 24.60 -21.79
C GLU A 594 10.75 24.39 -20.72
N ARG A 595 11.57 23.34 -20.87
CA ARG A 595 12.63 22.99 -19.92
C ARG A 595 13.66 24.10 -19.78
N ARG A 596 14.13 24.69 -20.89
CA ARG A 596 15.14 25.77 -20.87
C ARG A 596 14.60 27.04 -20.19
N LEU A 597 13.35 27.42 -20.47
CA LEU A 597 12.71 28.56 -19.81
C LEU A 597 12.53 28.33 -18.30
N LEU A 598 12.12 27.13 -17.89
CA LEU A 598 12.01 26.77 -16.48
C LEU A 598 13.36 26.81 -15.76
N VAL A 599 14.43 26.28 -16.37
CA VAL A 599 15.79 26.35 -15.83
C VAL A 599 16.26 27.80 -15.69
N ALA A 600 16.00 28.66 -16.68
CA ALA A 600 16.35 30.08 -16.59
C ALA A 600 15.65 30.80 -15.41
N VAL A 601 14.36 30.51 -15.20
CA VAL A 601 13.60 31.06 -14.06
C VAL A 601 14.09 30.51 -12.72
N GLN A 602 14.36 29.21 -12.67
CA GLN A 602 14.97 28.56 -11.50
C GLN A 602 16.31 29.20 -11.15
N ASP A 603 17.23 29.35 -12.10
CA ASP A 603 18.57 29.89 -11.83
C ASP A 603 18.53 31.37 -11.43
N ALA A 604 17.59 32.14 -11.98
CA ALA A 604 17.44 33.55 -11.66
C ALA A 604 16.91 33.81 -10.24
N TYR A 605 16.08 32.91 -9.70
CA TYR A 605 15.35 33.14 -8.45
C TYR A 605 15.54 32.05 -7.38
N GLY A 606 16.23 30.96 -7.68
CA GLY A 606 16.39 29.80 -6.79
C GLY A 606 15.10 29.04 -6.53
N LEU A 607 14.15 29.05 -7.46
CA LEU A 607 12.81 28.47 -7.27
C LEU A 607 12.79 26.95 -7.45
N SER A 608 11.94 26.28 -6.67
CA SER A 608 11.67 24.84 -6.76
C SER A 608 10.20 24.54 -6.48
N LEU A 609 9.78 23.32 -6.81
CA LEU A 609 8.47 22.78 -6.43
C LEU A 609 8.60 21.34 -5.92
N PRO A 610 7.91 20.98 -4.82
CA PRO A 610 7.93 19.64 -4.26
C PRO A 610 7.06 18.70 -5.10
N ARG A 611 7.69 17.89 -5.95
CA ARG A 611 7.01 16.97 -6.87
C ARG A 611 6.11 16.01 -6.10
N HIS A 612 6.65 15.35 -5.10
CA HIS A 612 5.97 14.31 -4.33
C HIS A 612 4.74 14.86 -3.62
N ALA A 613 4.88 15.98 -2.89
CA ALA A 613 3.75 16.61 -2.19
C ALA A 613 2.62 17.06 -3.14
N LEU A 614 2.97 17.55 -4.34
CA LEU A 614 2.00 17.97 -5.36
C LEU A 614 1.28 16.78 -6.00
N VAL A 615 2.01 15.69 -6.29
CA VAL A 615 1.47 14.46 -6.87
C VAL A 615 0.52 13.78 -5.89
N GLU A 616 0.95 13.61 -4.64
CA GLU A 616 0.18 12.96 -3.58
C GLU A 616 -0.96 13.84 -3.03
N GLY A 617 -0.93 15.15 -3.27
CA GLY A 617 -2.00 16.06 -2.87
C GLY A 617 -2.04 16.40 -1.38
N ILE A 618 -0.87 16.45 -0.74
CA ILE A 618 -0.70 16.65 0.71
C ILE A 618 -0.93 18.10 1.15
N LEU A 619 -0.78 19.04 0.21
CA LEU A 619 -0.74 20.47 0.50
C LEU A 619 -2.14 21.06 0.75
N PRO A 620 -2.26 22.03 1.69
CA PRO A 620 -3.50 22.78 1.86
C PRO A 620 -3.82 23.63 0.63
N GLU A 621 -5.10 23.96 0.46
CA GLU A 621 -5.59 24.73 -0.70
C GLU A 621 -6.02 26.16 -0.32
N LEU A 622 -5.87 27.08 -1.28
CA LEU A 622 -6.33 28.47 -1.19
C LEU A 622 -7.10 28.86 -2.45
N THR A 623 -8.27 29.45 -2.29
CA THR A 623 -8.96 30.15 -3.37
C THR A 623 -8.46 31.59 -3.47
N THR A 624 -7.84 31.94 -4.59
CA THR A 624 -7.30 33.30 -4.82
C THR A 624 -8.40 34.28 -5.24
N ARG A 625 -8.09 35.57 -5.17
CA ARG A 625 -8.82 36.60 -5.94
C ARG A 625 -8.76 36.28 -7.43
N SER A 626 -9.65 36.88 -8.21
CA SER A 626 -9.67 36.67 -9.65
C SER A 626 -8.37 37.18 -10.30
N TRP A 627 -7.71 36.33 -11.09
CA TRP A 627 -6.56 36.71 -11.93
C TRP A 627 -7.01 37.46 -13.19
N ASN A 628 -8.32 37.68 -13.34
CA ASN A 628 -8.91 38.56 -14.34
C ASN A 628 -9.56 39.77 -13.68
N ARG A 629 -9.38 40.95 -14.30
CA ARG A 629 -10.20 42.13 -13.98
C ARG A 629 -11.59 42.02 -14.61
N ALA A 630 -12.54 42.76 -14.06
CA ALA A 630 -13.83 42.97 -14.71
C ALA A 630 -13.65 43.66 -16.08
N PRO A 631 -14.49 43.30 -17.09
CA PRO A 631 -14.62 44.09 -18.31
C PRO A 631 -15.00 45.53 -17.98
N ARG A 632 -14.40 46.50 -18.68
CA ARG A 632 -14.74 47.92 -18.51
C ARG A 632 -15.98 48.27 -19.34
N GLU A 633 -16.64 49.37 -18.99
CA GLU A 633 -17.74 49.91 -19.79
C GLU A 633 -17.28 50.13 -21.25
N GLY A 634 -18.01 49.55 -22.21
CA GLY A 634 -17.67 49.58 -23.64
C GLY A 634 -16.73 48.46 -24.12
N GLU A 635 -16.21 47.61 -23.23
CA GLU A 635 -15.38 46.45 -23.60
C GLU A 635 -16.25 45.22 -23.92
N VAL A 636 -16.06 44.62 -25.11
CA VAL A 636 -16.82 43.43 -25.52
C VAL A 636 -16.30 42.20 -24.79
N PHE A 637 -17.18 41.52 -24.05
CA PHE A 637 -16.93 40.22 -23.41
C PHE A 637 -18.07 39.26 -23.76
N SER A 638 -17.74 38.01 -24.10
CA SER A 638 -18.71 36.97 -24.45
C SER A 638 -18.31 35.64 -23.83
N TYR A 639 -19.28 34.89 -23.33
CA TYR A 639 -19.09 33.57 -22.76
C TYR A 639 -20.23 32.65 -23.20
N ALA A 640 -19.94 31.35 -23.25
CA ALA A 640 -20.94 30.31 -23.50
C ALA A 640 -20.89 29.30 -22.34
N THR A 641 -22.05 28.95 -21.80
CA THR A 641 -22.18 27.91 -20.77
C THR A 641 -22.90 26.71 -21.38
N VAL A 642 -22.29 25.53 -21.32
CA VAL A 642 -22.92 24.27 -21.78
C VAL A 642 -23.29 23.45 -20.55
N THR A 643 -24.58 23.20 -20.32
CA THR A 643 -25.06 22.37 -19.22
C THR A 643 -25.49 21.01 -19.76
N GLY A 644 -24.74 19.96 -19.40
CA GLY A 644 -25.08 18.57 -19.73
C GLY A 644 -25.97 17.95 -18.65
N GLY A 645 -27.26 17.78 -18.91
CA GLY A 645 -28.14 16.98 -18.06
C GLY A 645 -27.98 15.49 -18.36
N ARG A 646 -27.63 14.67 -17.36
CA ARG A 646 -27.87 13.21 -17.47
C ARG A 646 -29.39 13.00 -17.64
N PRO A 647 -29.85 12.22 -18.62
CA PRO A 647 -31.26 11.87 -18.71
C PRO A 647 -31.65 11.12 -17.43
N ARG A 648 -32.76 11.54 -16.81
CA ARG A 648 -33.40 10.79 -15.72
C ARG A 648 -33.94 9.50 -16.31
N THR A 649 -33.35 8.37 -15.95
CA THR A 649 -33.95 7.03 -16.05
C THR A 649 -34.03 6.43 -14.68
#